data_AF-A0A412HCW9-F1
#
_entry.id   AF-A0A412HCW9-F1
#
_cell.length_a   1.000
_cell.length_b   1.000
_cell.length_c   1.000
_cell.angle_alpha   90.00
_cell.angle_beta   90.00
_cell.angle_gamma   90.00
#
_symmetry.space_group_name_H-M   'P 1'
#
loop_
_entity.id
_entity.type
_entity.pdbx_description
1 polymer ?
#
loop_
_entity_poly.entity_id
_entity_poly.type
_entity_poly.pdbx_seq_one_letter_code
_entity_poly.pdbx_strand_id
1 'polypeptide(L)'
;MKKSIIKTAVLAALMALPMFAKAQTFAGITAEQNAQNTPEGWTAVELPQLPTITSENTFNIKDYGASTTAEDNTKAIQKALDAVPTTGGMVVIPAGTWMFGSTDQMTSKTEVLSIKSKTVLHLCAGATLKLVEYGKAPNNKTLFIGCKNKNQSDIVIEGEGETSIIDGQGARWWLARENGETFNPGAMIRFEQGKRFLLRNFKIQNTPGVNITISNSGKASHATIHDLIISEPSSEAGKGKASHNTDGISIWGPYVNIYNCNISNGDDNIVCDNDAQYIHIWNCDFGTGHGASIGSFTKNIKHVWFDNITMNGTTAGIRMKTGINSDGTLRGGGEEDWKFTNFTMTKVKNPFSIDCYYDKNYNSDPAVDKANARALDSTTPTYNGILLQNVKTTDVCDGKAIFLIGRPESHIKNVTLDNVQISAKKGIDIRFVDNLVFKNNSKITVSSGSIWLKKFDSTWTDECDATSTGSTVTDTKGPFTLNSKTLTDKTAGSFSNGFAISNEKGKTYDTGSGTNYIKYSANQYTIIIPDGIKIVKMDIEGKDNYSDADAYLGEINGTSYDASTYVFPKDKSLKKYTVEFDSPVEHTLTFTPKVKQCILQFTLYTETSTGIQPIAAIAKVNNNNIYDLSGRMVKLNAKAEDLQGLKKGIYIYNNKKYVAK
;
A
#
# COMPACT_ATOMS: atom_id res chain seq x y z
N MET A 1 -7.88 91.46 -10.47
CA MET A 1 -7.32 90.29 -11.19
C MET A 1 -8.09 89.04 -10.77
N LYS A 2 -8.39 88.19 -11.77
CA LYS A 2 -8.96 86.82 -11.78
C LYS A 2 -8.54 85.94 -10.57
N LYS A 3 -9.26 84.94 -10.03
CA LYS A 3 -10.40 84.10 -10.48
C LYS A 3 -10.89 83.18 -9.32
N SER A 4 -12.20 82.89 -9.26
CA SER A 4 -12.90 81.60 -8.96
C SER A 4 -12.74 80.93 -7.56
N ILE A 5 -13.76 80.79 -6.68
CA ILE A 5 -14.96 79.88 -6.66
C ILE A 5 -14.52 78.39 -6.77
N ILE A 6 -14.72 77.49 -5.77
CA ILE A 6 -15.92 76.64 -5.46
C ILE A 6 -15.70 76.00 -4.05
N LYS A 7 -16.45 76.31 -2.97
CA LYS A 7 -17.66 75.65 -2.39
C LYS A 7 -17.76 74.10 -2.36
N THR A 8 -17.62 73.56 -1.14
CA THR A 8 -18.52 72.59 -0.46
C THR A 8 -18.76 71.19 -1.06
N ALA A 9 -18.27 70.15 -0.37
CA ALA A 9 -18.99 68.89 -0.10
C ALA A 9 -18.16 68.01 0.87
N VAL A 10 -18.25 68.29 2.16
CA VAL A 10 -17.97 67.28 3.21
C VAL A 10 -19.30 66.56 3.45
N LEU A 11 -19.25 65.23 3.62
CA LEU A 11 -20.35 64.33 4.02
C LEU A 11 -21.03 63.53 2.90
N ALA A 12 -20.29 62.60 2.28
CA ALA A 12 -20.78 61.31 1.77
C ALA A 12 -19.63 60.54 1.07
N ALA A 13 -18.71 59.95 1.83
CA ALA A 13 -17.65 59.09 1.25
C ALA A 13 -17.19 57.96 2.19
N LEU A 14 -18.07 57.49 3.09
CA LEU A 14 -17.88 56.24 3.83
C LEU A 14 -19.14 55.38 3.67
N MET A 15 -19.37 54.89 2.45
CA MET A 15 -20.21 53.72 2.12
C MET A 15 -20.09 53.50 0.61
N ALA A 16 -19.82 52.27 0.20
CA ALA A 16 -19.49 51.83 -1.16
C ALA A 16 -18.02 52.06 -1.60
N LEU A 17 -17.11 51.28 -1.00
CA LEU A 17 -16.00 50.73 -1.76
C LEU A 17 -16.56 49.52 -2.55
N PRO A 18 -16.67 49.58 -3.89
CA PRO A 18 -16.80 48.36 -4.65
C PRO A 18 -15.46 47.63 -4.50
N MET A 19 -15.47 46.47 -3.84
CA MET A 19 -14.37 45.52 -3.98
C MET A 19 -14.32 45.19 -5.47
N PHE A 20 -13.36 45.79 -6.17
CA PHE A 20 -13.06 45.43 -7.55
C PHE A 20 -12.55 43.99 -7.54
N ALA A 21 -13.45 43.03 -7.81
CA ALA A 21 -13.08 41.71 -8.25
C ALA A 21 -12.34 41.88 -9.59
N LYS A 22 -11.02 41.70 -9.57
CA LYS A 22 -10.26 41.53 -10.82
C LYS A 22 -10.88 40.35 -11.56
N ALA A 23 -11.24 40.55 -12.83
CA ALA A 23 -11.63 39.47 -13.72
C ALA A 23 -10.58 38.35 -13.67
N GLN A 24 -10.95 37.17 -13.16
CA GLN A 24 -10.10 36.00 -13.13
C GLN A 24 -10.31 35.24 -14.44
N THR A 25 -9.36 35.34 -15.38
CA THR A 25 -9.16 34.27 -16.37
C THR A 25 -8.85 33.02 -15.56
N PHE A 26 -9.72 31.99 -15.57
CA PHE A 26 -9.64 30.75 -14.77
C PHE A 26 -8.26 30.57 -14.11
N ALA A 27 -8.11 31.17 -12.93
CA ALA A 27 -6.79 31.35 -12.34
C ALA A 27 -6.29 29.96 -11.97
N GLY A 28 -5.28 29.48 -12.69
CA GLY A 28 -4.68 28.18 -12.45
C GLY A 28 -4.79 27.15 -13.56
N ILE A 29 -5.38 27.39 -14.74
CA ILE A 29 -5.38 26.32 -15.79
C ILE A 29 -3.95 25.87 -16.14
N THR A 30 -2.98 26.78 -16.15
CA THR A 30 -1.57 26.46 -16.35
C THR A 30 -1.00 25.66 -15.17
N ALA A 31 -1.42 25.95 -13.94
CA ALA A 31 -1.02 25.16 -12.78
C ALA A 31 -1.63 23.75 -12.85
N GLU A 32 -2.90 23.64 -13.23
CA GLU A 32 -3.57 22.36 -13.47
C GLU A 32 -2.85 21.56 -14.55
N GLN A 33 -2.53 22.16 -15.69
CA GLN A 33 -1.77 21.52 -16.78
C GLN A 33 -0.40 21.04 -16.32
N ASN A 34 0.32 21.86 -15.55
CA ASN A 34 1.65 21.52 -15.03
C ASN A 34 1.59 20.41 -13.97
N ALA A 35 0.47 20.29 -13.24
CA ALA A 35 0.27 19.26 -12.24
C ALA A 35 -0.17 17.92 -12.86
N GLN A 36 -0.66 17.90 -14.10
CA GLN A 36 -1.02 16.66 -14.78
C GLN A 36 0.21 15.77 -14.97
N ASN A 37 0.16 14.59 -14.36
CA ASN A 37 1.18 13.58 -14.50
C ASN A 37 0.66 12.42 -15.36
N THR A 38 0.18 12.71 -16.57
CA THR A 38 -0.32 11.63 -17.44
C THR A 38 0.87 10.74 -17.86
N PRO A 39 0.79 9.41 -17.68
CA PRO A 39 1.88 8.51 -18.07
C PRO A 39 2.24 8.61 -19.55
N GLU A 40 3.52 8.40 -19.88
CA GLU A 40 3.98 8.41 -21.26
C GLU A 40 3.20 7.40 -22.13
N GLY A 41 2.79 7.83 -23.32
CA GLY A 41 2.00 7.02 -24.25
C GLY A 41 0.48 6.97 -23.94
N TRP A 42 0.04 7.47 -22.79
CA TRP A 42 -1.40 7.60 -22.51
C TRP A 42 -1.99 8.85 -23.14
N THR A 43 -3.30 8.80 -23.42
CA THR A 43 -4.05 10.00 -23.82
C THR A 43 -4.14 10.96 -22.63
N ALA A 44 -3.72 12.21 -22.84
CA ALA A 44 -3.81 13.25 -21.84
C ALA A 44 -5.26 13.48 -21.38
N VAL A 45 -5.44 13.69 -20.08
CA VAL A 45 -6.72 14.09 -19.51
C VAL A 45 -6.98 15.56 -19.88
N GLU A 46 -8.02 15.86 -20.66
CA GLU A 46 -8.36 17.24 -21.00
C GLU A 46 -8.98 17.97 -19.80
N LEU A 47 -8.59 19.23 -19.56
CA LEU A 47 -9.16 20.09 -18.52
C LEU A 47 -10.38 20.88 -19.03
N PRO A 48 -11.29 21.31 -18.13
CA PRO A 48 -12.43 22.16 -18.49
C PRO A 48 -12.06 23.40 -19.30
N GLN A 49 -12.85 23.68 -20.33
CA GLN A 49 -12.72 24.84 -21.22
C GLN A 49 -13.75 25.91 -20.83
N LEU A 50 -13.33 26.83 -19.96
CA LEU A 50 -14.18 27.84 -19.35
C LEU A 50 -13.95 29.24 -19.93
N PRO A 51 -14.97 30.12 -19.92
CA PRO A 51 -14.75 31.54 -20.18
C PRO A 51 -13.94 32.18 -19.03
N THR A 52 -13.42 33.39 -19.28
CA THR A 52 -12.98 34.27 -18.20
C THR A 52 -14.15 34.50 -17.22
N ILE A 53 -13.88 34.36 -15.93
CA ILE A 53 -14.85 34.67 -14.88
C ILE A 53 -14.75 36.16 -14.56
N THR A 54 -15.88 36.85 -14.68
CA THR A 54 -16.06 38.28 -14.43
C THR A 54 -17.25 38.49 -13.48
N SER A 55 -17.43 39.71 -12.99
CA SER A 55 -18.58 40.02 -12.13
C SER A 55 -19.92 39.80 -12.84
N GLU A 56 -19.97 39.99 -14.17
CA GLU A 56 -21.18 39.87 -14.98
C GLU A 56 -21.63 38.41 -15.20
N ASN A 57 -20.73 37.44 -15.10
CA ASN A 57 -21.06 36.01 -15.22
C ASN A 57 -20.87 35.24 -13.90
N THR A 58 -20.88 35.97 -12.77
CA THR A 58 -20.82 35.42 -11.42
C THR A 58 -22.17 35.59 -10.74
N PHE A 59 -22.72 34.49 -10.22
CA PHE A 59 -24.08 34.41 -9.70
C PHE A 59 -24.05 33.95 -8.24
N ASN A 60 -24.27 34.88 -7.30
CA ASN A 60 -24.33 34.53 -5.88
C ASN A 60 -25.72 33.97 -5.54
N ILE A 61 -25.79 32.80 -4.89
CA ILE A 61 -27.08 32.15 -4.59
C ILE A 61 -28.04 33.02 -3.76
N LYS A 62 -27.52 33.99 -2.98
CA LYS A 62 -28.35 34.94 -2.22
C LYS A 62 -29.20 35.83 -3.14
N ASP A 63 -28.67 36.21 -4.29
CA ASP A 63 -29.37 37.04 -5.28
C ASP A 63 -30.53 36.28 -5.95
N TYR A 64 -30.56 34.96 -5.77
CA TYR A 64 -31.60 34.05 -6.27
C TYR A 64 -32.55 33.56 -5.16
N GLY A 65 -32.45 34.17 -3.97
CA GLY A 65 -33.37 33.93 -2.85
C GLY A 65 -32.92 32.87 -1.85
N ALA A 66 -31.65 32.45 -1.88
CA ALA A 66 -31.12 31.53 -0.87
C ALA A 66 -30.94 32.25 0.47
N SER A 67 -31.22 31.55 1.58
CA SER A 67 -30.99 32.02 2.95
C SER A 67 -30.44 30.91 3.84
N THR A 68 -29.56 31.25 4.77
CA THR A 68 -29.05 30.33 5.81
C THR A 68 -30.12 29.93 6.84
N THR A 69 -31.27 30.63 6.85
CA THR A 69 -32.43 30.29 7.68
C THR A 69 -33.50 29.50 6.93
N ALA A 70 -33.34 29.30 5.62
CA ALA A 70 -34.29 28.52 4.84
C ALA A 70 -34.14 27.03 5.17
N GLU A 71 -35.26 26.32 5.30
CA GLU A 71 -35.25 24.86 5.49
C GLU A 71 -34.66 24.12 4.28
N ASP A 72 -34.80 24.70 3.09
CA ASP A 72 -34.28 24.15 1.84
C ASP A 72 -34.07 25.28 0.80
N ASN A 73 -32.87 25.34 0.22
CA ASN A 73 -32.44 26.32 -0.79
C ASN A 73 -32.37 25.74 -2.21
N THR A 74 -32.79 24.50 -2.45
CA THR A 74 -32.68 23.78 -3.73
C THR A 74 -33.19 24.62 -4.89
N LYS A 75 -34.40 25.19 -4.79
CA LYS A 75 -34.95 26.06 -5.85
C LYS A 75 -34.12 27.33 -6.07
N ALA A 76 -33.61 27.95 -5.01
CA ALA A 76 -32.82 29.18 -5.11
C ALA A 76 -31.44 28.89 -5.74
N ILE A 77 -30.76 27.84 -5.30
CA ILE A 77 -29.49 27.38 -5.85
C ILE A 77 -29.67 26.99 -7.32
N GLN A 78 -30.74 26.24 -7.64
CA GLN A 78 -31.04 25.83 -9.01
C GLN A 78 -31.32 27.03 -9.92
N LYS A 79 -32.00 28.09 -9.43
CA LYS A 79 -32.18 29.33 -10.19
C LYS A 79 -30.85 30.01 -10.53
N ALA A 80 -29.89 30.03 -9.60
CA ALA A 80 -28.55 30.56 -9.87
C ALA A 80 -27.81 29.71 -10.93
N LEU A 81 -27.87 28.39 -10.81
CA LEU A 81 -27.32 27.45 -11.81
C LEU A 81 -27.97 27.62 -13.20
N ASP A 82 -29.28 27.82 -13.24
CA ASP A 82 -30.01 28.06 -14.48
C ASP A 82 -29.70 29.43 -15.10
N ALA A 83 -29.29 30.43 -14.32
CA ALA A 83 -28.90 31.74 -14.82
C ALA A 83 -27.55 31.77 -15.54
N VAL A 84 -26.68 30.77 -15.33
CA VAL A 84 -25.40 30.67 -16.04
C VAL A 84 -25.63 30.62 -17.57
N PRO A 85 -25.08 31.57 -18.35
CA PRO A 85 -25.30 31.59 -19.79
C PRO A 85 -24.59 30.42 -20.48
N THR A 86 -24.95 30.13 -21.73
CA THR A 86 -24.31 29.05 -22.51
C THR A 86 -22.84 29.30 -22.82
N THR A 87 -22.39 30.56 -22.71
CA THR A 87 -20.98 30.94 -22.77
C THR A 87 -20.18 30.51 -21.53
N GLY A 88 -20.87 30.24 -20.41
CA GLY A 88 -20.31 29.82 -19.14
C GLY A 88 -20.27 30.92 -18.08
N GLY A 89 -19.98 30.53 -16.84
CA GLY A 89 -19.94 31.41 -15.68
C GLY A 89 -19.75 30.65 -14.37
N MET A 90 -19.85 31.37 -13.26
CA MET A 90 -19.63 30.84 -11.90
C MET A 90 -20.87 31.04 -11.03
N VAL A 91 -21.25 30.02 -10.28
CA VAL A 91 -22.21 30.11 -9.18
C VAL A 91 -21.45 30.06 -7.86
N VAL A 92 -21.70 31.04 -6.99
CA VAL A 92 -21.01 31.18 -5.72
C VAL A 92 -21.92 30.77 -4.57
N ILE A 93 -21.47 29.78 -3.78
CA ILE A 93 -22.01 29.42 -2.47
C ILE A 93 -21.18 30.17 -1.42
N PRO A 94 -21.68 31.28 -0.85
CA PRO A 94 -20.90 32.07 0.11
C PRO A 94 -20.83 31.36 1.48
N ALA A 95 -19.97 31.89 2.36
CA ALA A 95 -19.86 31.41 3.74
C ALA A 95 -21.22 31.31 4.44
N GLY A 96 -21.43 30.24 5.19
CA GLY A 96 -22.70 29.90 5.85
C GLY A 96 -23.18 28.49 5.51
N THR A 97 -24.22 28.03 6.20
CA THR A 97 -24.83 26.71 5.95
C THR A 97 -26.08 26.87 5.09
N TRP A 98 -26.14 26.14 3.98
CA TRP A 98 -27.19 26.20 2.97
C TRP A 98 -27.81 24.82 2.81
N MET A 99 -29.01 24.64 3.38
CA MET A 99 -29.75 23.39 3.24
C MET A 99 -30.20 23.17 1.79
N PHE A 100 -30.16 21.95 1.27
CA PHE A 100 -30.69 21.58 -0.07
C PHE A 100 -31.08 20.10 -0.11
N GLY A 101 -31.82 19.64 -1.11
CA GLY A 101 -32.03 18.21 -1.35
C GLY A 101 -33.45 17.71 -1.34
N SER A 102 -34.46 18.50 -0.95
CA SER A 102 -35.80 17.94 -0.79
C SER A 102 -36.47 17.65 -2.13
N THR A 103 -37.18 16.50 -2.18
CA THR A 103 -37.78 15.98 -3.41
C THR A 103 -38.79 16.95 -4.04
N ASP A 104 -39.53 17.70 -3.22
CA ASP A 104 -40.55 18.68 -3.63
C ASP A 104 -39.96 20.01 -4.16
N GLN A 105 -38.65 20.21 -4.01
CA GLN A 105 -37.95 21.41 -4.48
C GLN A 105 -37.14 21.17 -5.76
N MET A 106 -36.99 19.90 -6.18
CA MET A 106 -36.28 19.53 -7.41
C MET A 106 -37.00 20.05 -8.66
N THR A 107 -36.22 20.45 -9.66
CA THR A 107 -36.73 20.79 -11.01
C THR A 107 -36.41 19.72 -12.05
N SER A 108 -35.49 18.81 -11.74
CA SER A 108 -35.12 17.65 -12.57
C SER A 108 -35.70 16.35 -12.00
N LYS A 109 -35.72 15.30 -12.82
CA LYS A 109 -36.14 13.94 -12.41
C LYS A 109 -34.95 13.04 -12.08
N THR A 110 -33.73 13.47 -12.38
CA THR A 110 -32.53 12.62 -12.33
C THR A 110 -31.50 13.11 -11.33
N GLU A 111 -31.51 14.41 -10.99
CA GLU A 111 -30.62 15.02 -10.01
C GLU A 111 -31.33 16.14 -9.23
N VAL A 112 -30.89 16.41 -8.01
CA VAL A 112 -31.41 17.52 -7.19
C VAL A 112 -30.91 18.85 -7.74
N LEU A 113 -29.58 18.99 -7.87
CA LEU A 113 -28.94 20.16 -8.47
C LEU A 113 -28.41 19.81 -9.86
N SER A 114 -28.92 20.49 -10.88
CA SER A 114 -28.59 20.31 -12.30
C SER A 114 -27.60 21.37 -12.78
N ILE A 115 -26.36 20.95 -13.03
CA ILE A 115 -25.28 21.82 -13.52
C ILE A 115 -25.21 21.78 -15.05
N LYS A 116 -25.08 22.94 -15.71
CA LYS A 116 -24.91 23.04 -17.18
C LYS A 116 -23.44 23.08 -17.57
N SER A 117 -23.16 22.84 -18.86
CA SER A 117 -21.81 22.98 -19.40
C SER A 117 -21.20 24.35 -19.12
N LYS A 118 -19.88 24.40 -18.98
CA LYS A 118 -19.09 25.62 -18.73
C LYS A 118 -19.46 26.34 -17.42
N THR A 119 -19.86 25.58 -16.41
CA THR A 119 -20.24 26.12 -15.10
C THR A 119 -19.18 25.80 -14.06
N VAL A 120 -18.80 26.81 -13.29
CA VAL A 120 -18.07 26.64 -12.02
C VAL A 120 -19.07 26.71 -10.88
N LEU A 121 -19.15 25.69 -10.04
CA LEU A 121 -19.81 25.75 -8.74
C LEU A 121 -18.73 25.97 -7.67
N HIS A 122 -18.66 27.18 -7.14
CA HIS A 122 -17.61 27.62 -6.23
C HIS A 122 -18.14 27.74 -4.79
N LEU A 123 -17.57 26.99 -3.86
CA LEU A 123 -17.85 27.06 -2.44
C LEU A 123 -16.79 27.93 -1.75
N CYS A 124 -17.19 29.09 -1.23
CA CYS A 124 -16.25 29.94 -0.49
C CYS A 124 -15.80 29.28 0.82
N ALA A 125 -14.69 29.75 1.38
CA ALA A 125 -14.26 29.36 2.71
C ALA A 125 -15.38 29.57 3.75
N GLY A 126 -15.64 28.55 4.56
CA GLY A 126 -16.74 28.53 5.54
C GLY A 126 -18.12 28.28 4.95
N ALA A 127 -18.25 27.96 3.66
CA ALA A 127 -19.52 27.51 3.07
C ALA A 127 -19.78 26.03 3.42
N THR A 128 -21.02 25.70 3.76
CA THR A 128 -21.48 24.32 3.90
C THR A 128 -22.76 24.13 3.09
N LEU A 129 -22.67 23.38 2.00
CA LEU A 129 -23.85 22.91 1.27
C LEU A 129 -24.32 21.61 1.92
N LYS A 130 -25.45 21.67 2.64
CA LYS A 130 -25.88 20.61 3.56
C LYS A 130 -27.16 19.94 3.08
N LEU A 131 -27.12 18.64 2.85
CA LEU A 131 -28.29 17.88 2.42
C LEU A 131 -29.39 17.95 3.50
N VAL A 132 -30.66 18.00 3.11
CA VAL A 132 -31.79 17.83 4.03
C VAL A 132 -31.78 16.44 4.67
N GLU A 133 -32.53 16.31 5.76
CA GLU A 133 -32.60 15.08 6.54
C GLU A 133 -33.18 13.89 5.74
N TYR A 134 -32.84 12.68 6.20
CA TYR A 134 -33.44 11.43 5.74
C TYR A 134 -34.98 11.53 5.71
N GLY A 135 -35.59 11.05 4.63
CA GLY A 135 -37.04 11.12 4.41
C GLY A 135 -37.51 12.36 3.63
N LYS A 136 -36.75 13.46 3.63
CA LYS A 136 -36.98 14.61 2.72
C LYS A 136 -36.23 14.45 1.40
N ALA A 137 -34.97 14.00 1.49
CA ALA A 137 -34.11 13.78 0.33
C ALA A 137 -34.57 12.57 -0.52
N PRO A 138 -34.35 12.60 -1.85
CA PRO A 138 -34.79 11.54 -2.74
C PRO A 138 -34.06 10.21 -2.48
N ASN A 139 -34.77 9.11 -2.71
CA ASN A 139 -34.41 7.76 -2.29
C ASN A 139 -34.62 6.71 -3.42
N ASN A 140 -34.37 7.12 -4.66
CA ASN A 140 -34.68 6.33 -5.85
C ASN A 140 -33.56 6.46 -6.90
N LYS A 141 -32.31 6.47 -6.44
CA LYS A 141 -31.07 6.71 -7.22
C LYS A 141 -30.95 8.09 -7.88
N THR A 142 -31.81 9.04 -7.54
CA THR A 142 -31.61 10.44 -7.91
C THR A 142 -30.29 10.96 -7.34
N LEU A 143 -29.48 11.59 -8.19
CA LEU A 143 -28.19 12.18 -7.81
C LEU A 143 -28.43 13.44 -6.99
N PHE A 144 -27.57 13.74 -6.01
CA PHE A 144 -27.69 15.01 -5.28
C PHE A 144 -27.11 16.18 -6.10
N ILE A 145 -25.98 15.98 -6.76
CA ILE A 145 -25.37 16.95 -7.66
C ILE A 145 -25.00 16.22 -8.96
N GLY A 146 -25.52 16.71 -10.08
CA GLY A 146 -25.31 16.08 -11.39
C GLY A 146 -25.42 17.03 -12.57
N CYS A 147 -25.24 16.49 -13.76
CA CYS A 147 -25.35 17.23 -15.01
C CYS A 147 -26.81 17.41 -15.43
N LYS A 148 -27.19 18.63 -15.84
CA LYS A 148 -28.47 18.88 -16.50
C LYS A 148 -28.60 17.97 -17.74
N ASN A 149 -29.68 17.20 -17.82
CA ASN A 149 -29.89 16.22 -18.90
C ASN A 149 -28.77 15.19 -19.06
N LYS A 150 -28.00 14.90 -17.99
CA LYS A 150 -26.94 13.88 -17.89
C LYS A 150 -25.69 14.08 -18.74
N ASN A 151 -25.74 14.87 -19.81
CA ASN A 151 -24.65 15.06 -20.76
C ASN A 151 -24.24 16.54 -20.83
N GLN A 152 -23.22 16.90 -20.06
CA GLN A 152 -22.65 18.24 -20.01
C GLN A 152 -21.14 18.13 -19.97
N SER A 153 -20.43 19.17 -20.42
CA SER A 153 -18.97 19.21 -20.44
C SER A 153 -18.45 20.49 -19.81
N ASP A 154 -17.17 20.51 -19.45
CA ASP A 154 -16.51 21.71 -18.93
C ASP A 154 -17.13 22.17 -17.59
N ILE A 155 -17.23 21.27 -16.62
CA ILE A 155 -17.79 21.58 -15.30
C ILE A 155 -16.69 21.55 -14.26
N VAL A 156 -16.70 22.55 -13.37
CA VAL A 156 -15.83 22.63 -12.21
C VAL A 156 -16.69 22.68 -10.95
N ILE A 157 -16.38 21.85 -9.97
CA ILE A 157 -16.86 22.00 -8.59
C ILE A 157 -15.62 22.26 -7.74
N GLU A 158 -15.55 23.42 -7.10
CA GLU A 158 -14.36 23.81 -6.34
C GLU A 158 -14.70 24.51 -5.03
N GLY A 159 -13.72 24.53 -4.13
CA GLY A 159 -13.77 25.35 -2.94
C GLY A 159 -12.46 26.10 -2.64
N GLU A 160 -12.40 26.70 -1.46
CA GLU A 160 -11.24 27.43 -0.94
C GLU A 160 -10.52 26.65 0.19
N GLY A 161 -10.70 25.32 0.25
CA GLY A 161 -10.04 24.41 1.20
C GLY A 161 -11.02 23.62 2.07
N GLU A 162 -10.53 23.06 3.18
CA GLU A 162 -11.27 22.12 4.04
C GLU A 162 -12.55 22.68 4.69
N THR A 163 -12.67 24.01 4.76
CA THR A 163 -13.86 24.71 5.29
C THR A 163 -14.94 24.95 4.24
N SER A 164 -14.69 24.57 2.99
CA SER A 164 -15.68 24.52 1.91
C SER A 164 -16.27 23.11 1.88
N ILE A 165 -17.48 22.92 2.39
CA ILE A 165 -18.00 21.61 2.76
C ILE A 165 -19.26 21.26 1.97
N ILE A 166 -19.31 20.03 1.48
CA ILE A 166 -20.55 19.35 1.09
C ILE A 166 -20.85 18.30 2.17
N ASP A 167 -21.96 18.46 2.88
CA ASP A 167 -22.37 17.58 3.99
C ASP A 167 -23.65 16.82 3.60
N GLY A 168 -23.59 15.50 3.52
CA GLY A 168 -24.73 14.67 3.10
C GLY A 168 -25.67 14.20 4.21
N GLN A 169 -25.42 14.54 5.48
CA GLN A 169 -26.22 14.09 6.64
C GLN A 169 -26.50 12.56 6.70
N GLY A 170 -25.48 11.76 6.43
CA GLY A 170 -25.54 10.30 6.20
C GLY A 170 -25.89 9.45 7.42
N ALA A 171 -25.69 9.94 8.65
CA ALA A 171 -25.83 9.14 9.87
C ALA A 171 -27.16 8.39 9.99
N ARG A 172 -28.29 9.05 9.66
CA ARG A 172 -29.62 8.40 9.70
C ARG A 172 -29.81 7.38 8.57
N TRP A 173 -29.19 7.60 7.40
CA TRP A 173 -29.20 6.67 6.27
C TRP A 173 -28.46 5.38 6.61
N TRP A 174 -27.28 5.49 7.21
CA TRP A 174 -26.49 4.33 7.60
C TRP A 174 -27.17 3.52 8.71
N LEU A 175 -27.75 4.20 9.71
CA LEU A 175 -28.56 3.55 10.74
C LEU A 175 -29.80 2.84 10.15
N ALA A 176 -30.45 3.43 9.14
CA ALA A 176 -31.54 2.79 8.41
C ALA A 176 -31.07 1.45 7.81
N ARG A 177 -29.87 1.43 7.20
CA ARG A 177 -29.32 0.22 6.56
C ARG A 177 -29.06 -0.87 7.57
N GLU A 178 -28.45 -0.54 8.70
CA GLU A 178 -28.19 -1.49 9.78
C GLU A 178 -29.48 -2.07 10.39
N ASN A 179 -30.57 -1.31 10.35
CA ASN A 179 -31.89 -1.75 10.79
C ASN A 179 -32.67 -2.51 9.70
N GLY A 180 -32.09 -2.70 8.51
CA GLY A 180 -32.73 -3.42 7.41
C GLY A 180 -33.83 -2.63 6.68
N GLU A 181 -33.83 -1.30 6.79
CA GLU A 181 -34.73 -0.46 5.99
C GLU A 181 -34.34 -0.52 4.50
N THR A 182 -35.34 -0.55 3.61
CA THR A 182 -35.11 -0.54 2.16
C THR A 182 -35.02 0.89 1.64
N PHE A 183 -33.86 1.26 1.10
CA PHE A 183 -33.62 2.56 0.49
C PHE A 183 -32.47 2.45 -0.53
N ASN A 184 -32.39 3.39 -1.47
CA ASN A 184 -31.50 3.39 -2.62
C ASN A 184 -31.10 4.84 -2.98
N PRO A 185 -30.16 5.45 -2.24
CA PRO A 185 -29.74 6.82 -2.49
C PRO A 185 -28.90 6.90 -3.77
N GLY A 186 -28.90 8.06 -4.42
CA GLY A 186 -27.91 8.34 -5.46
C GLY A 186 -26.53 8.70 -4.87
N ALA A 187 -25.54 8.86 -5.74
CA ALA A 187 -24.25 9.43 -5.34
C ALA A 187 -24.40 10.92 -5.00
N MET A 188 -23.52 11.43 -4.12
CA MET A 188 -23.46 12.87 -3.81
C MET A 188 -23.14 13.68 -5.06
N ILE A 189 -22.08 13.31 -5.78
CA ILE A 189 -21.73 13.90 -7.08
C ILE A 189 -21.61 12.79 -8.11
N ARG A 190 -22.27 12.95 -9.27
CA ARG A 190 -22.02 12.06 -10.41
C ARG A 190 -22.06 12.78 -11.75
N PHE A 191 -21.04 12.53 -12.55
CA PHE A 191 -20.98 12.91 -13.96
C PHE A 191 -21.33 11.69 -14.82
N GLU A 192 -22.60 11.54 -15.21
CA GLU A 192 -23.03 10.34 -15.96
C GLU A 192 -22.50 10.30 -17.40
N GLN A 193 -22.50 11.44 -18.10
CA GLN A 193 -22.04 11.57 -19.47
C GLN A 193 -21.37 12.93 -19.71
N GLY A 194 -20.62 13.03 -20.81
CA GLY A 194 -19.93 14.26 -21.23
C GLY A 194 -18.45 14.21 -20.90
N LYS A 195 -17.76 15.36 -20.85
CA LYS A 195 -16.31 15.35 -20.60
C LYS A 195 -15.75 16.61 -19.96
N ARG A 196 -14.52 16.51 -19.46
CA ARG A 196 -13.75 17.62 -18.87
C ARG A 196 -14.43 18.11 -17.60
N PHE A 197 -14.22 17.34 -16.55
CA PHE A 197 -14.73 17.60 -15.21
C PHE A 197 -13.55 17.88 -14.27
N LEU A 198 -13.68 18.87 -13.39
CA LEU A 198 -12.69 19.17 -12.37
C LEU A 198 -13.35 19.30 -11.00
N LEU A 199 -12.79 18.62 -10.01
CA LEU A 199 -13.21 18.71 -8.61
C LEU A 199 -11.99 19.02 -7.75
N ARG A 200 -11.98 20.13 -7.01
CA ARG A 200 -10.80 20.53 -6.23
C ARG A 200 -11.04 21.38 -4.98
N ASN A 201 -10.16 21.26 -3.99
CA ASN A 201 -10.07 22.17 -2.85
C ASN A 201 -11.35 22.26 -1.98
N PHE A 202 -12.02 21.14 -1.73
CA PHE A 202 -13.17 21.11 -0.82
C PHE A 202 -13.27 19.78 -0.06
N LYS A 203 -14.10 19.77 0.98
CA LYS A 203 -14.40 18.60 1.79
C LYS A 203 -15.78 18.03 1.46
N ILE A 204 -15.87 16.71 1.33
CA ILE A 204 -17.14 15.97 1.35
C ILE A 204 -17.19 15.16 2.65
N GLN A 205 -18.35 15.17 3.31
CA GLN A 205 -18.58 14.37 4.50
C GLN A 205 -20.03 13.93 4.63
N ASN A 206 -20.23 12.89 5.42
CA ASN A 206 -21.52 12.33 5.78
C ASN A 206 -22.41 12.02 4.57
N THR A 207 -21.92 11.45 3.47
CA THR A 207 -22.79 11.13 2.33
C THR A 207 -23.71 9.93 2.58
N PRO A 208 -24.98 9.93 2.10
CA PRO A 208 -25.89 8.79 2.23
C PRO A 208 -25.39 7.47 1.60
N GLY A 209 -24.44 7.56 0.67
CA GLY A 209 -23.81 6.48 -0.07
C GLY A 209 -22.56 7.01 -0.76
N VAL A 210 -22.30 6.60 -2.01
CA VAL A 210 -21.11 6.99 -2.77
C VAL A 210 -20.91 8.52 -2.81
N ASN A 211 -19.68 8.97 -2.58
CA ASN A 211 -19.31 10.37 -2.59
C ASN A 211 -19.25 10.91 -4.03
N ILE A 212 -18.33 10.39 -4.85
CA ILE A 212 -18.13 10.82 -6.23
C ILE A 212 -18.22 9.61 -7.16
N THR A 213 -18.95 9.75 -8.26
CA THR A 213 -18.93 8.79 -9.37
C THR A 213 -18.59 9.47 -10.69
N ILE A 214 -17.57 8.95 -11.38
CA ILE A 214 -17.24 9.36 -12.75
C ILE A 214 -17.83 8.33 -13.71
N SER A 215 -18.65 8.82 -14.65
CA SER A 215 -19.26 8.06 -15.73
C SER A 215 -20.44 7.15 -15.34
N ASN A 216 -21.18 6.75 -16.37
CA ASN A 216 -22.18 5.69 -16.35
C ASN A 216 -22.05 4.92 -17.67
N SER A 217 -21.49 3.71 -17.60
CA SER A 217 -21.20 2.87 -18.78
C SER A 217 -20.24 3.53 -19.79
N GLY A 218 -19.11 4.07 -19.31
CA GLY A 218 -18.06 4.65 -20.17
C GLY A 218 -18.43 5.95 -20.90
N LYS A 219 -19.58 6.58 -20.59
CA LYS A 219 -20.10 7.76 -21.31
C LYS A 219 -19.58 9.10 -20.82
N ALA A 220 -18.86 9.13 -19.70
CA ALA A 220 -18.15 10.32 -19.23
C ALA A 220 -16.64 10.09 -19.25
N SER A 221 -15.86 11.10 -19.60
CA SER A 221 -14.40 11.01 -19.67
C SER A 221 -13.69 12.31 -19.34
N HIS A 222 -12.36 12.25 -19.20
CA HIS A 222 -11.50 13.39 -18.88
C HIS A 222 -11.91 14.06 -17.56
N ALA A 223 -11.77 13.34 -16.45
CA ALA A 223 -12.01 13.88 -15.11
C ALA A 223 -10.68 14.10 -14.38
N THR A 224 -10.53 15.25 -13.73
CA THR A 224 -9.42 15.56 -12.83
C THR A 224 -9.98 15.83 -11.44
N ILE A 225 -9.47 15.15 -10.41
CA ILE A 225 -9.94 15.27 -9.04
C ILE A 225 -8.73 15.43 -8.13
N HIS A 226 -8.61 16.53 -7.39
CA HIS A 226 -7.46 16.71 -6.51
C HIS A 226 -7.70 17.62 -5.32
N ASP A 227 -6.82 17.55 -4.32
CA ASP A 227 -6.89 18.37 -3.11
C ASP A 227 -8.29 18.29 -2.44
N LEU A 228 -8.88 17.09 -2.47
CA LEU A 228 -10.15 16.79 -1.82
C LEU A 228 -9.94 16.09 -0.49
N ILE A 229 -10.83 16.38 0.45
CA ILE A 229 -10.97 15.61 1.69
C ILE A 229 -12.31 14.89 1.65
N ILE A 230 -12.32 13.56 1.78
CA ILE A 230 -13.53 12.77 1.98
C ILE A 230 -13.47 12.18 3.39
N SER A 231 -14.52 12.39 4.17
CA SER A 231 -14.54 12.07 5.60
C SER A 231 -15.86 11.43 6.00
N GLU A 232 -15.90 10.10 5.90
CA GLU A 232 -17.01 9.25 6.36
C GLU A 232 -16.52 8.31 7.49
N PRO A 233 -17.38 7.93 8.45
CA PRO A 233 -17.03 6.92 9.44
C PRO A 233 -16.64 5.57 8.83
N SER A 234 -15.65 4.90 9.42
CA SER A 234 -15.25 3.53 9.03
C SER A 234 -16.41 2.53 9.13
N SER A 235 -16.44 1.53 8.25
CA SER A 235 -17.33 0.36 8.39
C SER A 235 -17.02 -0.46 9.65
N GLU A 236 -15.80 -0.35 10.17
CA GLU A 236 -15.34 -1.00 11.41
C GLU A 236 -15.64 -0.15 12.67
N ALA A 237 -16.29 1.02 12.53
CA ALA A 237 -16.64 1.89 13.68
C ALA A 237 -17.69 1.29 14.63
N GLY A 238 -18.29 0.16 14.24
CA GLY A 238 -19.30 -0.55 15.01
C GLY A 238 -20.72 -0.07 14.74
N LYS A 239 -21.69 -0.84 15.25
CA LYS A 239 -23.12 -0.61 15.04
C LYS A 239 -23.54 0.79 15.52
N GLY A 240 -24.34 1.47 14.69
CA GLY A 240 -24.88 2.81 14.89
C GLY A 240 -23.91 3.93 14.55
N LYS A 241 -22.68 3.59 14.12
CA LYS A 241 -21.61 4.54 13.82
C LYS A 241 -20.98 4.31 12.45
N ALA A 242 -21.04 3.09 11.94
CA ALA A 242 -20.46 2.73 10.66
C ALA A 242 -21.19 3.44 9.51
N SER A 243 -20.42 3.93 8.54
CA SER A 243 -20.98 4.29 7.25
C SER A 243 -20.95 3.07 6.32
N HIS A 244 -21.89 3.04 5.37
CA HIS A 244 -22.08 1.89 4.49
C HIS A 244 -22.24 2.36 3.04
N ASN A 245 -21.55 1.69 2.11
CA ASN A 245 -21.58 2.00 0.68
C ASN A 245 -21.15 3.45 0.37
N THR A 246 -20.20 3.96 1.15
CA THR A 246 -19.68 5.33 1.08
C THR A 246 -18.39 5.41 0.28
N ASP A 247 -18.30 4.68 -0.85
CA ASP A 247 -17.15 4.73 -1.75
C ASP A 247 -16.71 6.17 -1.98
N GLY A 248 -15.40 6.42 -1.91
CA GLY A 248 -14.86 7.78 -2.00
C GLY A 248 -14.97 8.28 -3.44
N ILE A 249 -14.29 7.60 -4.36
CA ILE A 249 -14.38 7.91 -5.79
C ILE A 249 -14.54 6.61 -6.58
N SER A 250 -15.70 6.45 -7.23
CA SER A 250 -15.99 5.31 -8.11
C SER A 250 -15.85 5.72 -9.58
N ILE A 251 -15.07 4.95 -10.35
CA ILE A 251 -14.69 5.28 -11.73
C ILE A 251 -15.28 4.24 -12.68
N TRP A 252 -16.13 4.68 -13.61
CA TRP A 252 -16.86 3.84 -14.58
C TRP A 252 -16.61 4.29 -16.03
N GLY A 253 -15.45 4.88 -16.31
CA GLY A 253 -15.12 5.46 -17.60
C GLY A 253 -13.66 5.90 -17.71
N PRO A 254 -13.23 6.33 -18.92
CA PRO A 254 -11.82 6.49 -19.22
C PRO A 254 -11.25 7.89 -18.93
N TYR A 255 -9.92 7.97 -18.92
CA TYR A 255 -9.12 9.20 -18.83
C TYR A 255 -9.41 9.97 -17.55
N VAL A 256 -8.92 9.44 -16.42
CA VAL A 256 -9.15 10.05 -15.10
C VAL A 256 -7.84 10.19 -14.34
N ASN A 257 -7.58 11.40 -13.86
CA ASN A 257 -6.48 11.73 -12.95
C ASN A 257 -7.04 12.04 -11.56
N ILE A 258 -6.49 11.40 -10.52
CA ILE A 258 -6.84 11.69 -9.12
C ILE A 258 -5.57 11.88 -8.31
N TYR A 259 -5.42 12.98 -7.59
CA TYR A 259 -4.20 13.20 -6.82
C TYR A 259 -4.34 14.12 -5.60
N ASN A 260 -3.42 14.04 -4.66
CA ASN A 260 -3.41 14.88 -3.44
C ASN A 260 -4.73 14.80 -2.64
N CYS A 261 -5.41 13.66 -2.65
CA CYS A 261 -6.67 13.47 -1.92
C CYS A 261 -6.42 12.78 -0.58
N ASN A 262 -7.16 13.19 0.45
CA ASN A 262 -7.25 12.49 1.73
C ASN A 262 -8.64 11.88 1.88
N ILE A 263 -8.72 10.55 1.88
CA ILE A 263 -9.99 9.82 1.81
C ILE A 263 -10.07 8.87 2.99
N SER A 264 -11.04 9.10 3.87
CA SER A 264 -11.46 8.15 4.90
C SER A 264 -12.95 7.87 4.75
N ASN A 265 -13.32 6.59 4.66
CA ASN A 265 -14.71 6.19 4.54
C ASN A 265 -14.99 4.79 5.08
N GLY A 266 -16.21 4.30 4.83
CA GLY A 266 -16.67 2.97 5.21
C GLY A 266 -16.64 1.92 4.09
N ASP A 267 -16.20 2.28 2.89
CA ASP A 267 -16.13 1.34 1.77
C ASP A 267 -14.86 1.59 0.93
N ASP A 268 -14.83 1.31 -0.37
CA ASP A 268 -13.65 1.52 -1.22
C ASP A 268 -13.19 3.00 -1.20
N ASN A 269 -11.91 3.28 -0.91
CA ASN A 269 -11.41 4.66 -0.89
C ASN A 269 -11.44 5.23 -2.32
N ILE A 270 -10.89 4.48 -3.28
CA ILE A 270 -11.06 4.71 -4.72
C ILE A 270 -11.26 3.34 -5.39
N VAL A 271 -12.24 3.25 -6.29
CA VAL A 271 -12.57 2.03 -7.01
C VAL A 271 -12.68 2.25 -8.53
N CYS A 272 -12.02 1.39 -9.31
CA CYS A 272 -12.21 1.31 -10.76
C CYS A 272 -13.15 0.16 -11.11
N ASP A 273 -14.27 0.47 -11.75
CA ASP A 273 -15.26 -0.48 -12.27
C ASP A 273 -15.26 -0.47 -13.81
N ASN A 274 -16.28 -1.07 -14.44
CA ASN A 274 -16.41 -1.21 -15.89
C ASN A 274 -15.95 0.02 -16.69
N ASP A 275 -15.21 -0.24 -17.76
CA ASP A 275 -14.70 0.74 -18.71
C ASP A 275 -13.71 1.78 -18.13
N ALA A 276 -13.27 1.62 -16.88
CA ALA A 276 -12.18 2.40 -16.31
C ALA A 276 -10.87 2.11 -17.04
N GLN A 277 -10.45 3.05 -17.88
CA GLN A 277 -9.29 2.92 -18.75
C GLN A 277 -8.42 4.18 -18.72
N TYR A 278 -7.09 4.01 -18.65
CA TYR A 278 -6.15 5.13 -18.54
C TYR A 278 -6.43 5.96 -17.28
N ILE A 279 -6.30 5.30 -16.14
CA ILE A 279 -6.58 5.86 -14.82
C ILE A 279 -5.27 6.02 -14.07
N HIS A 280 -4.94 7.26 -13.68
CA HIS A 280 -3.75 7.53 -12.88
C HIS A 280 -4.14 8.18 -11.56
N ILE A 281 -3.73 7.55 -10.46
CA ILE A 281 -4.06 7.96 -9.11
C ILE A 281 -2.76 8.10 -8.33
N TRP A 282 -2.43 9.28 -7.81
CA TRP A 282 -1.15 9.45 -7.12
C TRP A 282 -1.16 10.43 -5.94
N ASN A 283 -0.19 10.29 -5.04
CA ASN A 283 -0.04 11.17 -3.87
C ASN A 283 -1.32 11.25 -3.01
N CYS A 284 -1.99 10.13 -2.77
CA CYS A 284 -3.20 10.09 -1.97
C CYS A 284 -2.97 9.42 -0.61
N ASP A 285 -3.66 9.95 0.41
CA ASP A 285 -3.73 9.37 1.75
C ASP A 285 -5.08 8.67 1.93
N PHE A 286 -5.05 7.36 2.17
CA PHE A 286 -6.24 6.59 2.53
C PHE A 286 -6.22 6.30 4.04
N GLY A 287 -7.18 6.86 4.76
CA GLY A 287 -7.39 6.55 6.18
C GLY A 287 -8.13 5.23 6.34
N THR A 288 -9.34 5.28 6.90
CA THR A 288 -10.21 4.09 6.95
C THR A 288 -10.91 3.86 5.61
N GLY A 289 -11.32 2.62 5.34
CA GLY A 289 -11.96 2.23 4.09
C GLY A 289 -11.49 0.86 3.62
N HIS A 290 -11.78 0.50 2.37
CA HIS A 290 -11.44 -0.78 1.75
C HIS A 290 -10.24 -0.68 0.78
N GLY A 291 -9.54 0.46 0.75
CA GLY A 291 -8.26 0.63 0.05
C GLY A 291 -8.37 1.00 -1.43
N ALA A 292 -7.31 0.65 -2.17
CA ALA A 292 -7.21 0.81 -3.61
C ALA A 292 -7.90 -0.38 -4.30
N SER A 293 -9.09 -0.15 -4.85
CA SER A 293 -9.99 -1.22 -5.28
C SER A 293 -10.20 -1.30 -6.79
N ILE A 294 -10.36 -2.53 -7.31
CA ILE A 294 -10.81 -2.84 -8.66
C ILE A 294 -12.08 -3.69 -8.59
N GLY A 295 -13.11 -3.31 -9.36
CA GLY A 295 -14.37 -4.02 -9.52
C GLY A 295 -15.43 -3.66 -8.48
N SER A 296 -16.48 -4.47 -8.28
CA SER A 296 -16.58 -5.87 -8.74
C SER A 296 -17.06 -6.04 -10.17
N PHE A 297 -17.45 -4.95 -10.85
CA PHE A 297 -17.77 -4.97 -12.27
C PHE A 297 -16.49 -4.64 -13.02
N THR A 298 -15.90 -5.62 -13.71
CA THR A 298 -14.50 -5.54 -14.18
C THR A 298 -14.35 -5.58 -15.68
N LYS A 299 -15.45 -5.49 -16.43
CA LYS A 299 -15.40 -5.48 -17.88
C LYS A 299 -14.56 -4.31 -18.40
N ASN A 300 -13.59 -4.62 -19.25
CA ASN A 300 -12.78 -3.66 -20.00
C ASN A 300 -12.05 -2.63 -19.11
N ILE A 301 -11.51 -3.08 -17.96
CA ILE A 301 -10.62 -2.27 -17.11
C ILE A 301 -9.17 -2.48 -17.54
N LYS A 302 -8.47 -1.41 -17.92
CA LYS A 302 -7.05 -1.51 -18.32
C LYS A 302 -6.28 -0.21 -18.23
N HIS A 303 -4.96 -0.30 -18.15
CA HIS A 303 -4.08 0.86 -18.01
C HIS A 303 -4.46 1.64 -16.74
N VAL A 304 -4.31 1.00 -15.59
CA VAL A 304 -4.61 1.59 -14.27
C VAL A 304 -3.32 1.65 -13.47
N TRP A 305 -3.01 2.84 -12.97
CA TRP A 305 -1.82 3.09 -12.19
C TRP A 305 -2.17 3.82 -10.90
N PHE A 306 -1.90 3.19 -9.76
CA PHE A 306 -1.82 3.84 -8.47
C PHE A 306 -0.35 4.04 -8.09
N ASP A 307 0.04 5.26 -7.73
CA ASP A 307 1.41 5.61 -7.36
C ASP A 307 1.47 6.44 -6.07
N ASN A 308 2.46 6.20 -5.23
CA ASN A 308 2.70 6.98 -4.01
C ASN A 308 1.45 7.10 -3.12
N ILE A 309 0.95 5.95 -2.67
CA ILE A 309 -0.26 5.86 -1.82
C ILE A 309 0.14 5.52 -0.38
N THR A 310 -0.30 6.33 0.57
CA THR A 310 -0.13 6.05 2.00
C THR A 310 -1.46 5.58 2.58
N MET A 311 -1.45 4.48 3.34
CA MET A 311 -2.64 3.92 3.97
C MET A 311 -2.50 3.83 5.48
N ASN A 312 -3.56 4.16 6.21
CA ASN A 312 -3.61 4.04 7.66
C ASN A 312 -5.00 3.62 8.15
N GLY A 313 -5.18 2.31 8.36
CA GLY A 313 -6.40 1.74 8.93
C GLY A 313 -7.42 1.20 7.92
N THR A 314 -7.04 0.99 6.66
CA THR A 314 -7.91 0.33 5.66
C THR A 314 -8.05 -1.17 5.93
N THR A 315 -9.20 -1.75 5.56
CA THR A 315 -9.42 -3.20 5.68
C THR A 315 -8.74 -4.01 4.56
N ALA A 316 -8.33 -3.33 3.49
CA ALA A 316 -7.49 -3.90 2.44
C ALA A 316 -6.53 -2.85 1.87
N GLY A 317 -5.40 -3.32 1.34
CA GLY A 317 -4.42 -2.49 0.66
C GLY A 317 -4.78 -2.35 -0.81
N ILE A 318 -4.20 -3.23 -1.64
CA ILE A 318 -4.55 -3.41 -3.05
C ILE A 318 -5.56 -4.56 -3.15
N ARG A 319 -6.76 -4.26 -3.63
CA ARG A 319 -7.91 -5.18 -3.61
C ARG A 319 -8.56 -5.27 -4.98
N MET A 320 -8.57 -6.44 -5.60
CA MET A 320 -9.25 -6.66 -6.87
C MET A 320 -10.35 -7.70 -6.70
N LYS A 321 -11.51 -7.46 -7.30
CA LYS A 321 -12.74 -8.22 -7.05
C LYS A 321 -13.46 -8.46 -8.36
N THR A 322 -13.96 -9.66 -8.59
CA THR A 322 -14.96 -9.91 -9.64
C THR A 322 -15.87 -11.07 -9.24
N GLY A 323 -16.95 -11.27 -9.97
CA GLY A 323 -17.91 -12.33 -9.64
C GLY A 323 -18.93 -12.59 -10.74
N ILE A 324 -20.05 -13.19 -10.36
CA ILE A 324 -21.15 -13.55 -11.25
C ILE A 324 -22.36 -12.60 -11.02
N ASN A 325 -23.03 -12.22 -12.09
CA ASN A 325 -24.30 -11.49 -12.06
C ASN A 325 -25.47 -12.42 -11.74
N SER A 326 -26.62 -11.85 -11.36
CA SER A 326 -27.83 -12.63 -11.08
C SER A 326 -28.37 -13.39 -12.29
N ASP A 327 -28.05 -12.97 -13.51
CA ASP A 327 -28.41 -13.66 -14.76
C ASP A 327 -27.43 -14.79 -15.14
N GLY A 328 -26.42 -15.05 -14.29
CA GLY A 328 -25.41 -16.09 -14.49
C GLY A 328 -24.19 -15.66 -15.32
N THR A 329 -24.20 -14.47 -15.94
CA THR A 329 -23.03 -13.93 -16.65
C THR A 329 -21.91 -13.57 -15.68
N LEU A 330 -20.64 -13.68 -16.11
CA LEU A 330 -19.53 -13.17 -15.31
C LEU A 330 -19.47 -11.63 -15.42
N ARG A 331 -18.78 -10.98 -14.48
CA ARG A 331 -18.67 -9.51 -14.42
C ARG A 331 -17.49 -8.94 -15.20
N GLY A 332 -16.68 -9.80 -15.82
CA GLY A 332 -15.41 -9.43 -16.40
C GLY A 332 -15.36 -9.36 -17.93
N GLY A 333 -14.13 -9.46 -18.44
CA GLY A 333 -13.78 -9.50 -19.86
C GLY A 333 -12.98 -8.26 -20.28
N GLY A 334 -11.68 -8.45 -20.58
CA GLY A 334 -10.79 -7.40 -21.08
C GLY A 334 -9.98 -6.67 -20.01
N GLU A 335 -9.77 -7.30 -18.85
CA GLU A 335 -8.90 -6.88 -17.75
C GLU A 335 -7.41 -7.05 -18.09
N GLU A 336 -6.62 -5.97 -18.12
CA GLU A 336 -5.14 -6.03 -18.26
C GLU A 336 -4.40 -4.76 -17.80
N ASP A 337 -3.08 -4.86 -17.61
CA ASP A 337 -2.15 -3.73 -17.37
C ASP A 337 -2.47 -2.88 -16.12
N TRP A 338 -2.06 -3.38 -14.95
CA TRP A 338 -2.15 -2.67 -13.67
C TRP A 338 -0.79 -2.43 -13.04
N LYS A 339 -0.61 -1.22 -12.52
CA LYS A 339 0.57 -0.83 -11.76
C LYS A 339 0.15 -0.29 -10.40
N PHE A 340 0.75 -0.83 -9.36
CA PHE A 340 0.63 -0.36 -7.98
C PHE A 340 2.03 -0.10 -7.45
N THR A 341 2.46 1.15 -7.47
CA THR A 341 3.83 1.55 -7.15
C THR A 341 3.88 2.41 -5.90
N ASN A 342 4.94 2.27 -5.11
CA ASN A 342 5.27 3.14 -3.98
C ASN A 342 4.14 3.22 -2.93
N PHE A 343 3.72 2.08 -2.39
CA PHE A 343 2.70 2.02 -1.33
C PHE A 343 3.35 1.92 0.05
N THR A 344 2.86 2.70 1.01
CA THR A 344 3.17 2.53 2.44
C THR A 344 1.89 2.21 3.21
N MET A 345 1.82 1.01 3.77
CA MET A 345 0.61 0.48 4.42
C MET A 345 0.81 0.34 5.93
N THR A 346 0.02 1.08 6.72
CA THR A 346 -0.03 0.98 8.19
C THR A 346 -1.42 0.53 8.63
N LYS A 347 -1.51 -0.41 9.58
CA LYS A 347 -2.77 -0.93 10.12
C LYS A 347 -3.71 -1.46 9.03
N VAL A 348 -3.14 -1.98 7.94
CA VAL A 348 -3.91 -2.57 6.85
C VAL A 348 -4.19 -4.02 7.17
N LYS A 349 -5.43 -4.48 7.00
CA LYS A 349 -5.78 -5.86 7.34
C LYS A 349 -5.32 -6.88 6.28
N ASN A 350 -5.65 -6.71 5.00
CA ASN A 350 -5.14 -7.55 3.92
C ASN A 350 -4.40 -6.70 2.87
N PRO A 351 -3.05 -6.72 2.82
CA PRO A 351 -2.31 -5.78 1.99
C PRO A 351 -2.43 -6.05 0.48
N PHE A 352 -2.56 -7.30 0.03
CA PHE A 352 -2.81 -7.63 -1.38
C PHE A 352 -3.80 -8.78 -1.53
N SER A 353 -4.90 -8.53 -2.26
CA SER A 353 -5.95 -9.52 -2.49
C SER A 353 -6.58 -9.44 -3.88
N ILE A 354 -6.85 -10.60 -4.46
CA ILE A 354 -7.68 -10.77 -5.67
C ILE A 354 -8.71 -11.87 -5.39
N ASP A 355 -9.99 -11.53 -5.48
CA ASP A 355 -11.11 -12.46 -5.26
C ASP A 355 -12.03 -12.50 -6.49
N CYS A 356 -11.90 -13.55 -7.30
CA CYS A 356 -12.78 -13.79 -8.44
C CYS A 356 -14.09 -14.52 -8.10
N TYR A 357 -14.42 -14.65 -6.81
CA TYR A 357 -15.66 -15.25 -6.32
C TYR A 357 -16.49 -14.26 -5.51
N TYR A 358 -16.28 -12.94 -5.65
CA TYR A 358 -16.85 -11.92 -4.75
C TYR A 358 -18.39 -11.94 -4.61
N ASP A 359 -19.11 -12.59 -5.52
CA ASP A 359 -20.56 -12.85 -5.40
C ASP A 359 -20.93 -13.91 -4.35
N LYS A 360 -19.99 -14.73 -3.91
CA LYS A 360 -20.18 -15.87 -3.00
C LYS A 360 -18.90 -16.23 -2.25
N ASN A 361 -18.94 -17.33 -1.49
CA ASN A 361 -17.71 -17.91 -0.96
C ASN A 361 -17.12 -18.88 -1.99
N TYR A 362 -15.82 -18.77 -2.27
CA TYR A 362 -15.05 -19.84 -2.92
C TYR A 362 -15.01 -21.09 -2.03
N ASN A 363 -14.81 -22.27 -2.61
CA ASN A 363 -14.82 -23.50 -1.84
C ASN A 363 -13.55 -23.64 -0.98
N SER A 364 -13.70 -24.22 0.21
CA SER A 364 -12.55 -24.51 1.07
C SER A 364 -11.59 -25.50 0.41
N ASP A 365 -12.14 -26.51 -0.27
CA ASP A 365 -11.41 -27.39 -1.19
C ASP A 365 -11.48 -26.87 -2.63
N PRO A 366 -10.38 -26.33 -3.19
CA PRO A 366 -10.36 -25.82 -4.55
C PRO A 366 -10.48 -26.89 -5.64
N ALA A 367 -10.37 -28.19 -5.33
CA ALA A 367 -10.70 -29.24 -6.28
C ALA A 367 -12.18 -29.18 -6.71
N VAL A 368 -13.06 -28.74 -5.79
CA VAL A 368 -14.48 -28.50 -6.09
C VAL A 368 -14.65 -27.34 -7.06
N ASP A 369 -13.91 -26.25 -6.87
CA ASP A 369 -13.93 -25.13 -7.81
C ASP A 369 -13.44 -25.59 -9.19
N LYS A 370 -12.30 -26.31 -9.25
CA LYS A 370 -11.74 -26.86 -10.49
C LYS A 370 -12.72 -27.75 -11.26
N ALA A 371 -13.45 -28.62 -10.56
CA ALA A 371 -14.46 -29.48 -11.17
C ALA A 371 -15.66 -28.70 -11.74
N ASN A 372 -15.91 -27.49 -11.25
CA ASN A 372 -17.00 -26.60 -11.68
C ASN A 372 -16.53 -25.50 -12.64
N ALA A 373 -15.39 -25.68 -13.32
CA ALA A 373 -14.91 -24.76 -14.32
C ALA A 373 -15.95 -24.51 -15.42
N ARG A 374 -16.11 -23.25 -15.81
CA ARG A 374 -17.07 -22.83 -16.84
C ARG A 374 -16.44 -22.84 -18.24
N ALA A 375 -17.27 -22.83 -19.27
CA ALA A 375 -16.80 -22.48 -20.61
C ALA A 375 -16.40 -21.00 -20.65
N LEU A 376 -15.34 -20.70 -21.42
CA LEU A 376 -14.91 -19.32 -21.66
C LEU A 376 -15.93 -18.58 -22.53
N ASP A 377 -16.21 -17.35 -22.17
CA ASP A 377 -17.02 -16.41 -22.94
C ASP A 377 -16.51 -14.97 -22.81
N SER A 378 -17.15 -14.02 -23.49
CA SER A 378 -16.77 -12.60 -23.48
C SER A 378 -16.91 -11.91 -22.12
N THR A 379 -17.51 -12.56 -21.13
CA THR A 379 -17.69 -12.04 -19.77
C THR A 379 -16.68 -12.63 -18.79
N THR A 380 -15.87 -13.59 -19.24
CA THR A 380 -14.89 -14.25 -18.39
C THR A 380 -13.76 -13.29 -18.03
N PRO A 381 -13.42 -13.12 -16.73
CA PRO A 381 -12.39 -12.18 -16.32
C PRO A 381 -11.01 -12.62 -16.79
N THR A 382 -10.19 -11.67 -17.26
CA THR A 382 -8.90 -11.95 -17.91
C THR A 382 -7.68 -11.45 -17.12
N TYR A 383 -7.79 -11.25 -15.80
CA TYR A 383 -6.74 -10.68 -14.94
C TYR A 383 -5.31 -11.05 -15.36
N ASN A 384 -4.63 -10.16 -16.07
CA ASN A 384 -3.30 -10.35 -16.67
C ASN A 384 -2.41 -9.10 -16.58
N GLY A 385 -1.19 -9.25 -16.07
CA GLY A 385 -0.19 -8.17 -16.04
C GLY A 385 -0.38 -7.23 -14.85
N ILE A 386 -0.15 -7.76 -13.65
CA ILE A 386 -0.28 -7.05 -12.37
C ILE A 386 1.13 -6.77 -11.83
N LEU A 387 1.53 -5.51 -11.73
CA LEU A 387 2.80 -5.11 -11.12
C LEU A 387 2.55 -4.44 -9.78
N LEU A 388 3.11 -5.01 -8.71
CA LEU A 388 3.32 -4.31 -7.44
C LEU A 388 4.81 -4.00 -7.33
N GLN A 389 5.16 -2.73 -7.15
CA GLN A 389 6.55 -2.30 -7.01
C GLN A 389 6.73 -1.32 -5.85
N ASN A 390 7.76 -1.53 -5.02
CA ASN A 390 8.04 -0.69 -3.85
C ASN A 390 6.84 -0.58 -2.90
N VAL A 391 6.17 -1.70 -2.64
CA VAL A 391 5.03 -1.78 -1.71
C VAL A 391 5.55 -2.26 -0.36
N LYS A 392 5.22 -1.58 0.74
CA LYS A 392 5.63 -2.02 2.08
C LYS A 392 4.52 -1.90 3.12
N THR A 393 4.47 -2.83 4.06
CA THR A 393 3.74 -2.67 5.33
C THR A 393 4.71 -2.16 6.40
N THR A 394 4.24 -1.30 7.32
CA THR A 394 5.05 -0.77 8.43
C THR A 394 4.78 -1.47 9.75
N ASP A 395 3.76 -2.32 9.78
CA ASP A 395 3.35 -3.15 10.91
C ASP A 395 2.94 -4.55 10.44
N VAL A 396 2.45 -5.37 11.39
CA VAL A 396 1.99 -6.74 11.11
C VAL A 396 0.49 -6.70 10.81
N CYS A 397 0.14 -6.88 9.54
CA CYS A 397 -1.24 -6.95 9.07
C CYS A 397 -2.01 -8.10 9.74
N ASP A 398 -3.28 -7.87 10.09
CA ASP A 398 -4.10 -8.88 10.79
C ASP A 398 -4.55 -10.06 9.91
N GLY A 399 -4.63 -9.84 8.60
CA GLY A 399 -5.14 -10.77 7.60
C GLY A 399 -4.06 -11.62 6.92
N LYS A 400 -4.38 -12.08 5.71
CA LYS A 400 -3.44 -12.81 4.83
C LYS A 400 -2.49 -11.82 4.19
N ALA A 401 -1.19 -12.14 4.14
CA ALA A 401 -0.20 -11.35 3.43
C ALA A 401 -0.58 -11.19 1.95
N ILE A 402 -0.89 -12.31 1.29
CA ILE A 402 -1.30 -12.34 -0.11
C ILE A 402 -2.42 -13.38 -0.24
N PHE A 403 -3.48 -13.02 -0.96
CA PHE A 403 -4.59 -13.92 -1.23
C PHE A 403 -5.10 -13.73 -2.65
N LEU A 404 -4.86 -14.70 -3.52
CA LEU A 404 -5.16 -14.61 -4.95
C LEU A 404 -5.97 -15.83 -5.38
N ILE A 405 -7.27 -15.64 -5.63
CA ILE A 405 -8.20 -16.70 -6.01
C ILE A 405 -8.75 -16.40 -7.40
N GLY A 406 -8.13 -17.02 -8.39
CA GLY A 406 -8.57 -16.97 -9.78
C GLY A 406 -9.75 -17.90 -10.05
N ARG A 407 -10.27 -17.86 -11.28
CA ARG A 407 -11.24 -18.83 -11.75
C ARG A 407 -10.49 -20.01 -12.38
N PRO A 408 -10.95 -21.27 -12.20
CA PRO A 408 -10.30 -22.42 -12.83
C PRO A 408 -10.36 -22.37 -14.37
N GLU A 409 -11.41 -21.78 -14.93
CA GLU A 409 -11.50 -21.53 -16.37
C GLU A 409 -10.58 -20.39 -16.86
N SER A 410 -10.21 -19.46 -15.99
CA SER A 410 -9.41 -18.28 -16.33
C SER A 410 -8.55 -17.85 -15.13
N HIS A 411 -7.35 -18.41 -15.08
CA HIS A 411 -6.38 -18.13 -14.03
C HIS A 411 -6.01 -16.64 -14.01
N ILE A 412 -5.63 -16.13 -12.83
CA ILE A 412 -4.93 -14.84 -12.70
C ILE A 412 -3.54 -15.02 -13.28
N LYS A 413 -3.06 -14.09 -14.12
CA LYS A 413 -1.80 -14.24 -14.87
C LYS A 413 -0.83 -13.10 -14.62
N ASN A 414 0.45 -13.44 -14.61
CA ASN A 414 1.57 -12.49 -14.68
C ASN A 414 1.52 -11.45 -13.56
N VAL A 415 1.58 -11.94 -12.32
CA VAL A 415 1.65 -11.10 -11.12
C VAL A 415 3.12 -10.94 -10.73
N THR A 416 3.63 -9.72 -10.72
CA THR A 416 5.02 -9.42 -10.35
C THR A 416 5.07 -8.61 -9.07
N LEU A 417 5.81 -9.12 -8.08
CA LEU A 417 6.10 -8.47 -6.82
C LEU A 417 7.57 -8.03 -6.79
N ASP A 418 7.81 -6.76 -7.06
CA ASP A 418 9.12 -6.13 -7.18
C ASP A 418 9.44 -5.26 -5.95
N ASN A 419 10.42 -5.65 -5.13
CA ASN A 419 10.74 -4.90 -3.89
C ASN A 419 9.49 -4.70 -3.00
N VAL A 420 8.72 -5.78 -2.80
CA VAL A 420 7.49 -5.81 -2.00
C VAL A 420 7.76 -6.39 -0.62
N GLN A 421 7.54 -5.61 0.43
CA GLN A 421 7.82 -5.96 1.83
C GLN A 421 6.52 -6.08 2.63
N ILE A 422 6.03 -7.28 2.90
CA ILE A 422 4.77 -7.49 3.63
C ILE A 422 5.03 -8.25 4.94
N SER A 423 4.57 -7.70 6.06
CA SER A 423 4.47 -8.41 7.33
C SER A 423 3.00 -8.64 7.68
N ALA A 424 2.61 -9.89 7.94
CA ALA A 424 1.22 -10.25 8.27
C ALA A 424 1.12 -11.40 9.26
N LYS A 425 -0.05 -11.57 9.88
CA LYS A 425 -0.34 -12.69 10.80
C LYS A 425 -0.56 -14.01 10.06
N LYS A 426 -1.11 -13.97 8.84
CA LYS A 426 -1.39 -15.15 8.02
C LYS A 426 -0.61 -15.09 6.72
N GLY A 427 -0.16 -16.24 6.23
CA GLY A 427 0.61 -16.35 5.00
C GLY A 427 -0.21 -16.18 3.71
N ILE A 428 0.32 -16.81 2.66
CA ILE A 428 -0.07 -16.68 1.26
C ILE A 428 -1.03 -17.81 0.86
N ASP A 429 -2.14 -17.48 0.20
CA ASP A 429 -3.10 -18.44 -0.35
C ASP A 429 -3.32 -18.10 -1.84
N ILE A 430 -2.78 -18.96 -2.72
CA ILE A 430 -2.94 -18.82 -4.17
C ILE A 430 -3.64 -20.03 -4.76
N ARG A 431 -4.60 -19.76 -5.65
CA ARG A 431 -5.39 -20.76 -6.37
C ARG A 431 -5.71 -20.27 -7.77
N PHE A 432 -5.46 -21.11 -8.78
CA PHE A 432 -5.67 -20.75 -10.19
C PHE A 432 -4.91 -19.48 -10.58
N VAL A 433 -3.60 -19.47 -10.31
CA VAL A 433 -2.69 -18.35 -10.57
C VAL A 433 -1.51 -18.82 -11.40
N ASP A 434 -1.31 -18.24 -12.57
CA ASP A 434 -0.15 -18.50 -13.41
C ASP A 434 0.87 -17.36 -13.30
N ASN A 435 2.13 -17.73 -13.09
CA ASN A 435 3.27 -16.81 -13.12
C ASN A 435 3.19 -15.69 -12.05
N LEU A 436 3.12 -16.07 -10.78
CA LEU A 436 3.41 -15.16 -9.65
C LEU A 436 4.92 -15.07 -9.41
N VAL A 437 5.55 -13.91 -9.59
CA VAL A 437 7.00 -13.73 -9.47
C VAL A 437 7.33 -12.82 -8.29
N PHE A 438 8.20 -13.27 -7.39
CA PHE A 438 8.86 -12.45 -6.38
C PHE A 438 10.27 -12.12 -6.87
N LYS A 439 10.64 -10.84 -6.92
CA LYS A 439 11.98 -10.42 -7.38
C LYS A 439 12.57 -9.27 -6.55
N ASN A 440 13.86 -9.03 -6.78
CA ASN A 440 14.65 -8.00 -6.12
C ASN A 440 14.64 -8.14 -4.59
N ASN A 441 14.14 -7.16 -3.84
CA ASN A 441 14.16 -7.18 -2.39
C ASN A 441 12.79 -7.51 -1.79
N SER A 442 11.97 -8.31 -2.49
CA SER A 442 10.68 -8.72 -1.96
C SER A 442 10.85 -9.64 -0.76
N LYS A 443 10.02 -9.46 0.29
CA LYS A 443 10.00 -10.30 1.48
C LYS A 443 8.60 -10.38 2.06
N ILE A 444 8.17 -11.60 2.36
CA ILE A 444 6.93 -11.87 3.07
C ILE A 444 7.28 -12.43 4.45
N THR A 445 6.90 -11.71 5.49
CA THR A 445 7.11 -12.10 6.89
C THR A 445 5.78 -12.50 7.51
N VAL A 446 5.71 -13.71 8.06
CA VAL A 446 4.50 -14.23 8.71
C VAL A 446 4.78 -14.44 10.18
N SER A 447 4.04 -13.74 11.05
CA SER A 447 4.28 -13.80 12.50
C SER A 447 3.79 -15.10 13.15
N SER A 448 2.92 -15.86 12.47
CA SER A 448 2.38 -17.13 12.97
C SER A 448 1.91 -18.05 11.84
N GLY A 449 2.24 -19.33 11.92
CA GLY A 449 1.81 -20.34 10.95
C GLY A 449 2.67 -20.37 9.68
N SER A 450 2.22 -21.13 8.69
CA SER A 450 2.95 -21.35 7.44
C SER A 450 2.91 -20.12 6.53
N ILE A 451 4.04 -19.82 5.88
CA ILE A 451 4.10 -18.77 4.86
C ILE A 451 3.23 -19.10 3.65
N TRP A 452 3.12 -20.38 3.29
CA TRP A 452 2.21 -20.87 2.27
C TRP A 452 1.04 -21.59 2.95
N LEU A 453 -0.13 -20.97 2.94
CA LEU A 453 -1.37 -21.55 3.44
C LEU A 453 -1.99 -22.49 2.40
N LYS A 454 -1.88 -22.14 1.12
CA LYS A 454 -2.37 -22.94 0.00
C LYS A 454 -1.65 -22.57 -1.29
N LYS A 455 -1.41 -23.59 -2.11
CA LYS A 455 -0.95 -23.50 -3.50
C LYS A 455 -1.75 -24.54 -4.27
N PHE A 456 -2.70 -24.12 -5.10
CA PHE A 456 -3.52 -25.06 -5.87
C PHE A 456 -3.62 -24.63 -7.32
N ASP A 457 -3.21 -25.52 -8.22
CA ASP A 457 -3.24 -25.26 -9.66
C ASP A 457 -2.65 -23.89 -10.00
N SER A 458 -1.46 -23.63 -9.45
CA SER A 458 -0.81 -22.33 -9.50
C SER A 458 0.70 -22.48 -9.70
N THR A 459 1.28 -21.53 -10.41
CA THR A 459 2.72 -21.42 -10.63
C THR A 459 3.26 -20.11 -10.04
N TRP A 460 4.43 -20.19 -9.41
CA TRP A 460 5.17 -19.04 -8.92
C TRP A 460 6.65 -19.19 -9.28
N THR A 461 7.40 -18.09 -9.18
CA THR A 461 8.88 -18.05 -9.13
C THR A 461 9.31 -17.14 -7.97
N ASP A 462 10.23 -17.61 -7.13
CA ASP A 462 10.83 -16.79 -6.06
C ASP A 462 12.31 -16.55 -6.39
N GLU A 463 12.61 -15.38 -6.95
CA GLU A 463 13.95 -15.00 -7.42
C GLU A 463 14.80 -14.34 -6.33
N CYS A 464 14.24 -14.16 -5.13
CA CYS A 464 14.86 -13.36 -4.07
C CYS A 464 14.62 -13.89 -2.65
N ASP A 465 14.26 -15.17 -2.53
CA ASP A 465 13.98 -15.84 -1.26
C ASP A 465 12.87 -15.15 -0.43
N ALA A 466 11.93 -14.48 -1.10
CA ALA A 466 10.88 -13.69 -0.47
C ALA A 466 9.96 -14.52 0.42
N THR A 467 9.79 -15.80 0.09
CA THR A 467 8.88 -16.74 0.77
C THR A 467 9.61 -17.81 1.58
N SER A 468 10.91 -17.64 1.80
CA SER A 468 11.68 -18.54 2.66
C SER A 468 11.26 -18.37 4.14
N THR A 469 10.67 -19.42 4.74
CA THR A 469 10.46 -19.52 6.20
C THR A 469 11.80 -19.79 6.88
N GLY A 470 12.69 -18.80 6.86
CA GLY A 470 14.07 -19.03 7.27
C GLY A 470 15.03 -17.97 6.76
N SER A 471 14.68 -16.70 6.91
CA SER A 471 15.71 -15.74 7.26
C SER A 471 15.19 -14.77 8.32
N THR A 472 15.10 -15.26 9.57
CA THR A 472 15.96 -14.62 10.57
C THR A 472 17.29 -14.50 9.89
N VAL A 473 17.86 -13.31 9.73
CA VAL A 473 19.29 -13.21 9.40
C VAL A 473 19.96 -14.22 10.33
N THR A 474 20.37 -15.39 9.81
CA THR A 474 21.16 -16.32 10.58
C THR A 474 22.43 -15.53 10.65
N ASP A 475 22.64 -14.86 11.79
CA ASP A 475 23.90 -14.21 12.02
C ASP A 475 24.93 -15.31 11.75
N THR A 476 25.70 -15.20 10.67
CA THR A 476 26.75 -16.19 10.38
C THR A 476 27.98 -15.89 11.23
N LYS A 477 27.92 -14.82 12.02
CA LYS A 477 28.97 -14.36 12.92
C LYS A 477 28.55 -14.75 14.34
N GLY A 478 29.11 -15.84 14.83
CA GLY A 478 29.01 -16.20 16.25
C GLY A 478 29.65 -15.12 17.14
N PRO A 479 29.51 -15.23 18.46
CA PRO A 479 29.23 -16.47 19.17
C PRO A 479 27.75 -16.87 19.27
N PHE A 480 27.45 -18.16 19.09
CA PHE A 480 26.13 -18.76 19.34
C PHE A 480 26.14 -19.52 20.66
N THR A 481 25.22 -19.22 21.57
CA THR A 481 25.10 -19.94 22.84
C THR A 481 23.98 -20.97 22.79
N LEU A 482 24.27 -22.22 23.16
CA LEU A 482 23.31 -23.32 23.31
C LEU A 482 23.13 -23.63 24.79
N ASN A 483 22.03 -23.12 25.36
CA ASN A 483 21.66 -23.30 26.76
C ASN A 483 20.13 -23.25 26.90
N SER A 484 19.58 -23.36 28.11
CA SER A 484 18.12 -23.39 28.30
C SER A 484 17.40 -22.10 27.93
N LYS A 485 18.10 -20.96 27.81
CA LYS A 485 17.50 -19.68 27.38
C LYS A 485 17.32 -19.60 25.88
N THR A 486 18.21 -20.24 25.12
CA THR A 486 18.12 -20.30 23.66
C THR A 486 17.37 -21.54 23.18
N LEU A 487 17.14 -22.54 24.04
CA LEU A 487 16.35 -23.73 23.72
C LEU A 487 14.85 -23.39 23.55
N THR A 488 14.31 -23.60 22.36
CA THR A 488 12.91 -23.32 22.01
C THR A 488 12.03 -24.56 22.00
N ASP A 489 12.61 -25.73 21.75
CA ASP A 489 11.92 -27.02 21.81
C ASP A 489 12.77 -28.06 22.53
N LYS A 490 12.35 -28.44 23.74
CA LYS A 490 13.04 -29.43 24.59
C LYS A 490 12.93 -30.87 24.09
N THR A 491 12.00 -31.17 23.18
CA THR A 491 11.81 -32.50 22.60
C THR A 491 12.62 -32.63 21.32
N ALA A 492 12.53 -31.64 20.43
CA ALA A 492 13.31 -31.61 19.19
C ALA A 492 14.78 -31.20 19.40
N GLY A 493 15.07 -30.52 20.52
CA GLY A 493 16.40 -29.97 20.79
C GLY A 493 16.71 -28.72 19.96
N SER A 494 15.69 -27.97 19.54
CA SER A 494 15.84 -26.79 18.67
C SER A 494 16.14 -25.53 19.47
N PHE A 495 16.95 -24.62 18.91
CA PHE A 495 17.35 -23.36 19.53
C PHE A 495 16.91 -22.15 18.69
N SER A 496 16.72 -21.00 19.34
CA SER A 496 16.27 -19.73 18.73
C SER A 496 17.26 -19.13 17.74
N ASN A 497 18.50 -19.62 17.71
CA ASN A 497 19.58 -19.20 16.81
C ASN A 497 19.76 -20.17 15.62
N GLY A 498 18.79 -21.06 15.37
CA GLY A 498 18.78 -21.97 14.23
C GLY A 498 19.49 -23.30 14.46
N PHE A 499 20.32 -23.42 15.51
CA PHE A 499 20.96 -24.69 15.86
C PHE A 499 19.95 -25.70 16.41
N ALA A 500 20.31 -26.97 16.32
CA ALA A 500 19.62 -28.03 17.05
C ALA A 500 20.63 -29.00 17.68
N ILE A 501 20.22 -29.75 18.71
CA ILE A 501 20.97 -30.88 19.23
C ILE A 501 20.09 -32.12 19.11
N SER A 502 20.60 -33.18 18.50
CA SER A 502 19.93 -34.47 18.39
C SER A 502 20.65 -35.54 19.23
N ASN A 503 19.91 -36.60 19.57
CA ASN A 503 20.45 -37.79 20.23
C ASN A 503 19.69 -39.03 19.75
N GLU A 504 20.39 -40.15 19.63
CA GLU A 504 19.82 -41.40 19.08
C GLU A 504 18.82 -42.09 20.02
N LYS A 505 18.73 -41.65 21.28
CA LYS A 505 17.87 -42.27 22.31
C LYS A 505 16.58 -41.52 22.58
N GLY A 506 16.23 -40.53 21.74
CA GLY A 506 14.99 -39.74 21.87
C GLY A 506 14.85 -39.03 23.22
N LYS A 507 15.96 -38.68 23.87
CA LYS A 507 15.95 -37.99 25.17
C LYS A 507 15.55 -36.54 25.02
N THR A 508 14.80 -36.03 26.00
CA THR A 508 14.47 -34.61 26.15
C THR A 508 15.63 -33.82 26.74
N TYR A 509 15.67 -32.52 26.44
CA TYR A 509 16.70 -31.57 26.85
C TYR A 509 16.25 -30.72 28.05
N ASP A 510 16.19 -31.36 29.22
CA ASP A 510 15.74 -30.67 30.44
C ASP A 510 16.83 -29.76 31.02
N THR A 511 16.40 -28.66 31.64
CA THR A 511 17.29 -27.72 32.32
C THR A 511 17.79 -28.28 33.66
N GLY A 512 19.07 -28.05 33.97
CA GLY A 512 19.65 -28.29 35.29
C GLY A 512 19.00 -27.38 36.34
N SER A 513 18.54 -27.94 37.46
CA SER A 513 17.80 -27.20 38.49
C SER A 513 18.59 -25.95 38.96
N GLY A 514 17.94 -24.78 38.92
CA GLY A 514 18.53 -23.51 39.35
C GLY A 514 19.65 -22.98 38.44
N THR A 515 19.78 -23.46 37.20
CA THR A 515 20.81 -23.04 36.24
C THR A 515 20.22 -22.76 34.86
N ASN A 516 21.05 -22.28 33.92
CA ASN A 516 20.70 -22.22 32.50
C ASN A 516 21.28 -23.39 31.69
N TYR A 517 21.90 -24.37 32.34
CA TYR A 517 22.58 -25.49 31.67
C TYR A 517 21.60 -26.59 31.28
N ILE A 518 21.88 -27.28 30.18
CA ILE A 518 21.07 -28.39 29.67
C ILE A 518 21.67 -29.72 30.15
N LYS A 519 20.82 -30.67 30.54
CA LYS A 519 21.23 -32.01 30.98
C LYS A 519 21.62 -32.89 29.79
N TYR A 520 22.81 -33.49 29.86
CA TYR A 520 23.30 -34.46 28.88
C TYR A 520 23.76 -35.74 29.58
N SER A 521 23.12 -36.87 29.26
CA SER A 521 23.44 -38.18 29.84
C SER A 521 24.60 -38.85 29.11
N ALA A 522 25.04 -40.02 29.58
CA ALA A 522 26.08 -40.83 28.91
C ALA A 522 25.64 -41.40 27.55
N ASN A 523 25.45 -40.53 26.55
CA ASN A 523 25.07 -40.82 25.17
C ASN A 523 25.84 -39.87 24.24
N GLN A 524 25.98 -40.23 22.96
CA GLN A 524 26.43 -39.27 21.97
C GLN A 524 25.29 -38.31 21.62
N TYR A 525 25.66 -37.04 21.46
CA TYR A 525 24.79 -35.96 21.00
C TYR A 525 25.43 -35.32 19.76
N THR A 526 24.59 -34.83 18.86
CA THR A 526 25.03 -34.16 17.64
C THR A 526 24.44 -32.76 17.60
N ILE A 527 25.29 -31.75 17.62
CA ILE A 527 24.92 -30.37 17.30
C ILE A 527 24.74 -30.29 15.78
N ILE A 528 23.55 -29.92 15.34
CA ILE A 528 23.20 -29.64 13.95
C ILE A 528 23.48 -28.15 13.70
N ILE A 529 24.42 -27.88 12.80
CA ILE A 529 24.89 -26.54 12.44
C ILE A 529 24.10 -26.07 11.21
N PRO A 530 23.45 -24.89 11.25
CA PRO A 530 22.77 -24.31 10.10
C PRO A 530 23.67 -24.15 8.87
N ASP A 531 23.08 -24.23 7.68
CA ASP A 531 23.81 -24.02 6.43
C ASP A 531 24.50 -22.64 6.39
N GLY A 532 25.75 -22.63 5.92
CA GLY A 532 26.57 -21.41 5.81
C GLY A 532 27.30 -20.98 7.09
N ILE A 533 27.17 -21.71 8.20
CA ILE A 533 27.93 -21.48 9.44
C ILE A 533 29.15 -22.43 9.50
N LYS A 534 30.32 -21.86 9.79
CA LYS A 534 31.59 -22.59 9.98
C LYS A 534 32.13 -22.40 11.39
N ILE A 535 32.11 -23.43 12.22
CA ILE A 535 32.54 -23.36 13.63
C ILE A 535 34.04 -23.63 13.74
N VAL A 536 34.79 -22.70 14.33
CA VAL A 536 36.25 -22.86 14.55
C VAL A 536 36.62 -23.08 16.01
N LYS A 537 35.72 -22.73 16.93
CA LYS A 537 35.96 -22.86 18.37
C LYS A 537 34.66 -23.11 19.12
N MET A 538 34.75 -23.89 20.18
CA MET A 538 33.65 -24.24 21.09
C MET A 538 34.10 -24.04 22.52
N ASP A 539 33.46 -23.12 23.25
CA ASP A 539 33.57 -23.06 24.70
C ASP A 539 32.52 -23.97 25.33
N ILE A 540 32.91 -24.69 26.36
CA ILE A 540 32.08 -25.62 27.12
C ILE A 540 32.10 -25.18 28.57
N GLU A 541 30.95 -24.89 29.15
CA GLU A 541 30.82 -24.58 30.57
C GLU A 541 29.80 -25.50 31.20
N GLY A 542 30.13 -26.09 32.35
CA GLY A 542 29.23 -27.02 32.99
C GLY A 542 29.78 -27.65 34.26
N LYS A 543 29.00 -28.60 34.80
CA LYS A 543 29.36 -29.38 35.98
C LYS A 543 28.68 -30.74 35.97
N ASP A 544 29.12 -31.62 36.86
CA ASP A 544 28.47 -32.89 37.09
C ASP A 544 27.05 -32.69 37.66
N ASN A 545 26.12 -33.53 37.26
CA ASN A 545 24.78 -33.56 37.86
C ASN A 545 24.72 -34.51 39.07
N TYR A 546 25.69 -35.40 39.22
CA TYR A 546 25.79 -36.40 40.30
C TYR A 546 27.08 -36.21 41.13
N SER A 547 27.22 -37.02 42.18
CA SER A 547 28.35 -36.96 43.13
C SER A 547 28.96 -38.33 43.41
N ASP A 548 28.65 -39.31 42.56
CA ASP A 548 29.09 -40.71 42.67
C ASP A 548 30.42 -40.96 41.95
N ALA A 549 30.67 -40.33 40.81
CA ALA A 549 31.93 -40.37 40.07
C ALA A 549 32.13 -39.07 39.29
N ASP A 550 33.36 -38.78 38.85
CA ASP A 550 33.64 -37.62 38.00
C ASP A 550 33.10 -37.87 36.59
N ALA A 551 32.25 -36.98 36.07
CA ALA A 551 31.86 -36.96 34.67
C ALA A 551 32.95 -36.33 33.80
N TYR A 552 32.94 -36.62 32.49
CA TYR A 552 33.82 -35.97 31.54
C TYR A 552 33.25 -36.03 30.12
N LEU A 553 33.77 -35.21 29.19
CA LEU A 553 33.50 -35.40 27.75
C LEU A 553 34.55 -36.33 27.16
N GLY A 554 34.13 -37.54 26.77
CA GLY A 554 35.01 -38.57 26.21
C GLY A 554 35.16 -38.51 24.69
N GLU A 555 34.34 -37.71 24.02
CA GLU A 555 34.47 -37.44 22.59
C GLU A 555 33.94 -36.04 22.27
N ILE A 556 34.64 -35.33 21.38
CA ILE A 556 34.21 -34.05 20.78
C ILE A 556 34.64 -34.05 19.31
N ASN A 557 33.68 -33.86 18.40
CA ASN A 557 33.83 -33.85 16.94
C ASN A 557 34.63 -35.03 16.39
N GLY A 558 34.32 -36.24 16.85
CA GLY A 558 34.97 -37.50 16.46
C GLY A 558 36.30 -37.76 17.17
N THR A 559 36.87 -36.79 17.88
CA THR A 559 38.13 -36.95 18.62
C THR A 559 37.83 -37.50 20.02
N SER A 560 38.48 -38.61 20.39
CA SER A 560 38.33 -39.24 21.71
C SER A 560 39.29 -38.64 22.73
N TYR A 561 38.80 -38.48 23.97
CA TYR A 561 39.56 -37.92 25.09
C TYR A 561 39.51 -38.85 26.30
N ASP A 562 40.59 -38.85 27.09
CA ASP A 562 40.65 -39.62 28.33
C ASP A 562 39.82 -38.96 29.45
N ALA A 563 39.67 -39.70 30.55
CA ALA A 563 38.87 -39.28 31.69
C ALA A 563 39.44 -38.08 32.48
N SER A 564 40.59 -37.53 32.10
CA SER A 564 41.28 -36.43 32.76
C SER A 564 41.30 -35.11 31.97
N THR A 565 40.92 -35.11 30.68
CA THR A 565 40.99 -33.90 29.83
C THR A 565 39.84 -32.91 30.11
N TYR A 566 38.59 -33.33 29.91
CA TYR A 566 37.39 -32.48 30.01
C TYR A 566 36.51 -32.91 31.18
N VAL A 567 37.08 -32.91 32.39
CA VAL A 567 36.46 -33.44 33.62
C VAL A 567 35.49 -32.46 34.26
N PHE A 568 34.34 -32.95 34.69
CA PHE A 568 33.40 -32.27 35.58
C PHE A 568 33.37 -33.05 36.90
N PRO A 569 34.03 -32.56 37.97
CA PRO A 569 34.22 -33.38 39.15
C PRO A 569 32.92 -33.63 39.92
N LYS A 570 32.87 -34.76 40.64
CA LYS A 570 31.74 -35.20 41.47
C LYS A 570 31.37 -34.24 42.61
N ASP A 571 32.28 -33.31 42.93
CA ASP A 571 32.04 -32.20 43.87
C ASP A 571 31.11 -31.12 43.27
N LYS A 572 30.71 -31.27 42.00
CA LYS A 572 29.83 -30.37 41.24
C LYS A 572 30.40 -28.96 41.06
N SER A 573 31.72 -28.81 41.15
CA SER A 573 32.40 -27.58 40.79
C SER A 573 32.16 -27.25 39.32
N LEU A 574 31.93 -25.97 39.04
CA LEU A 574 31.78 -25.48 37.67
C LEU A 574 33.14 -25.50 36.98
N LYS A 575 33.17 -26.02 35.75
CA LYS A 575 34.35 -26.07 34.90
C LYS A 575 34.06 -25.42 33.56
N LYS A 576 35.11 -24.82 32.99
CA LYS A 576 35.09 -24.21 31.67
C LYS A 576 36.25 -24.75 30.85
N TYR A 577 35.95 -25.13 29.61
CA TYR A 577 36.88 -25.65 28.64
C TYR A 577 36.72 -24.92 27.31
N THR A 578 37.78 -24.88 26.52
CA THR A 578 37.77 -24.34 25.16
C THR A 578 38.37 -25.39 24.24
N VAL A 579 37.67 -25.65 23.14
CA VAL A 579 38.10 -26.57 22.07
C VAL A 579 38.25 -25.76 20.80
N GLU A 580 39.43 -25.77 20.20
CA GLU A 580 39.69 -25.19 18.88
C GLU A 580 39.76 -26.33 17.86
N PHE A 581 39.20 -26.09 16.67
CA PHE A 581 39.16 -27.09 15.60
C PHE A 581 40.22 -26.78 14.54
N ASP A 582 41.01 -27.79 14.16
CA ASP A 582 42.07 -27.66 13.14
C ASP A 582 41.54 -27.23 11.76
N SER A 583 40.26 -27.52 11.49
CA SER A 583 39.51 -27.06 10.33
C SER A 583 38.09 -26.66 10.76
N PRO A 584 37.47 -25.65 10.12
CA PRO A 584 36.11 -25.26 10.46
C PRO A 584 35.13 -26.43 10.32
N VAL A 585 34.25 -26.60 11.32
CA VAL A 585 33.24 -27.65 11.39
C VAL A 585 31.93 -27.12 10.81
N GLU A 586 31.33 -27.87 9.89
CA GLU A 586 30.09 -27.53 9.18
C GLU A 586 29.09 -28.68 9.30
N HIS A 587 27.79 -28.38 9.18
CA HIS A 587 26.65 -29.30 9.25
C HIS A 587 26.45 -30.05 10.58
N THR A 588 27.47 -30.73 11.12
CA THR A 588 27.36 -31.52 12.36
C THR A 588 28.61 -31.45 13.23
N LEU A 589 28.42 -31.40 14.55
CA LEU A 589 29.49 -31.46 15.57
C LEU A 589 29.03 -32.38 16.71
N THR A 590 29.75 -33.48 16.94
CA THR A 590 29.39 -34.48 17.95
C THR A 590 30.03 -34.21 19.31
N PHE A 591 29.39 -34.64 20.39
CA PHE A 591 30.03 -34.75 21.70
C PHE A 591 29.42 -35.88 22.52
N THR A 592 30.23 -36.51 23.36
CA THR A 592 29.78 -37.64 24.19
C THR A 592 30.19 -37.45 25.65
N PRO A 593 29.25 -37.07 26.54
CA PRO A 593 29.47 -37.19 27.97
C PRO A 593 29.67 -38.65 28.38
N LYS A 594 30.55 -38.85 29.34
CA LYS A 594 30.79 -40.11 30.02
C LYS A 594 30.44 -39.92 31.49
N VAL A 595 29.91 -40.98 32.10
CA VAL A 595 29.23 -40.98 33.42
C VAL A 595 27.82 -40.35 33.36
N LYS A 596 27.00 -40.69 34.35
CA LYS A 596 25.52 -40.69 34.33
C LYS A 596 24.87 -39.46 33.66
N GLN A 597 25.25 -38.24 34.04
CA GLN A 597 24.78 -37.00 33.40
C GLN A 597 25.60 -35.78 33.84
N CYS A 598 25.93 -34.90 32.90
CA CYS A 598 26.43 -33.55 33.18
C CYS A 598 25.36 -32.50 32.83
N ILE A 599 25.53 -31.28 33.32
CA ILE A 599 24.78 -30.11 32.85
C ILE A 599 25.74 -29.16 32.14
N LEU A 600 25.49 -28.86 30.86
CA LEU A 600 26.41 -28.11 30.00
C LEU A 600 25.72 -26.93 29.30
N GLN A 601 26.52 -25.94 28.95
CA GLN A 601 26.26 -24.91 27.95
C GLN A 601 27.41 -24.91 26.96
N PHE A 602 27.08 -24.64 25.70
CA PHE A 602 28.07 -24.47 24.64
C PHE A 602 28.02 -23.05 24.09
N THR A 603 29.19 -22.51 23.75
CA THR A 603 29.30 -21.28 22.97
C THR A 603 30.14 -21.56 21.73
N LEU A 604 29.55 -21.44 20.55
CA LEU A 604 30.13 -21.79 19.26
C LEU A 604 30.55 -20.53 18.50
N TYR A 605 31.81 -20.45 18.09
CA TYR A 605 32.39 -19.29 17.41
C TYR A 605 32.69 -19.59 15.95
N THR A 606 32.45 -18.62 15.08
CA THR A 606 32.72 -18.72 13.64
C THR A 606 33.97 -17.96 13.23
N GLU A 607 34.49 -18.26 12.04
CA GLU A 607 35.52 -17.42 11.42
C GLU A 607 34.97 -16.00 11.22
N THR A 608 35.69 -15.00 11.74
CA THR A 608 35.44 -13.62 11.33
C THR A 608 35.95 -13.44 9.91
N SER A 609 35.05 -13.42 8.92
CA SER A 609 35.39 -12.84 7.62
C SER A 609 35.62 -11.33 7.83
N THR A 610 36.88 -10.91 7.85
CA THR A 610 37.20 -9.54 7.48
C THR A 610 36.79 -9.44 6.01
N GLY A 611 35.68 -8.75 5.72
CA GLY A 611 34.97 -8.75 4.44
C GLY A 611 35.74 -8.21 3.23
N ILE A 612 36.91 -8.78 2.95
CA ILE A 612 37.70 -8.60 1.75
C ILE A 612 37.86 -10.00 1.17
N GLN A 613 37.03 -10.30 0.16
CA GLN A 613 37.31 -11.39 -0.76
C GLN A 613 38.72 -11.15 -1.35
N PRO A 614 39.65 -12.12 -1.33
CA PRO A 614 40.88 -12.00 -2.11
C PRO A 614 40.47 -11.91 -3.57
N ILE A 615 40.55 -10.70 -4.13
CA ILE A 615 40.48 -10.47 -5.56
C ILE A 615 41.56 -11.38 -6.16
N ALA A 616 41.14 -12.35 -6.97
CA ALA A 616 42.05 -13.13 -7.78
C ALA A 616 42.99 -12.14 -8.49
N ALA A 617 44.28 -12.22 -8.20
CA ALA A 617 45.27 -11.33 -8.77
C ALA A 617 45.22 -11.46 -10.29
N ILE A 618 44.51 -10.53 -10.95
CA ILE A 618 44.60 -10.34 -12.39
C ILE A 618 46.08 -10.08 -12.66
N ALA A 619 46.62 -10.83 -13.63
CA ALA A 619 48.03 -10.91 -13.95
C ALA A 619 48.74 -9.54 -13.85
N LYS A 620 49.93 -9.54 -13.24
CA LYS A 620 50.85 -8.40 -13.25
C LYS A 620 50.97 -7.87 -14.67
N VAL A 621 50.36 -6.72 -14.94
CA VAL A 621 50.61 -6.02 -16.19
C VAL A 621 51.97 -5.33 -16.02
N ASN A 622 53.03 -5.99 -16.51
CA ASN A 622 54.36 -5.40 -16.60
C ASN A 622 54.38 -4.38 -17.75
N ASN A 623 53.62 -3.30 -17.62
CA ASN A 623 53.74 -2.15 -18.50
C ASN A 623 53.96 -0.88 -17.68
N ASN A 624 54.73 0.04 -18.23
CA ASN A 624 55.00 1.33 -17.61
C ASN A 624 53.85 2.32 -17.88
N ASN A 625 52.61 1.87 -17.98
CA ASN A 625 51.50 2.76 -18.34
C ASN A 625 50.92 3.43 -17.08
N ILE A 626 50.36 4.62 -17.27
CA ILE A 626 49.60 5.33 -16.24
C ILE A 626 48.12 5.19 -16.59
N TYR A 627 47.30 4.78 -15.62
CA TYR A 627 45.84 4.68 -15.74
C TYR A 627 45.15 5.61 -14.73
N ASP A 628 43.97 6.12 -15.04
CA ASP A 628 43.10 6.78 -14.06
C ASP A 628 42.23 5.76 -13.29
N LEU A 629 41.49 6.23 -12.26
CA LEU A 629 40.65 5.37 -11.43
C LEU A 629 39.50 4.67 -12.17
N SER A 630 39.14 5.14 -13.37
CA SER A 630 38.18 4.46 -14.26
C SER A 630 38.82 3.37 -15.12
N GLY A 631 40.13 3.14 -14.97
CA GLY A 631 40.88 2.15 -15.76
C GLY A 631 41.26 2.63 -17.15
N ARG A 632 41.05 3.93 -17.48
CA ARG A 632 41.46 4.49 -18.77
C ARG A 632 42.95 4.78 -18.76
N MET A 633 43.65 4.34 -19.80
CA MET A 633 45.07 4.65 -19.98
C MET A 633 45.26 6.14 -20.26
N VAL A 634 46.03 6.79 -19.40
CA VAL A 634 46.34 8.23 -19.44
C VAL A 634 47.67 8.46 -20.17
N LYS A 635 48.62 7.52 -20.03
CA LYS A 635 49.91 7.58 -20.74
C LYS A 635 50.48 6.18 -20.95
N LEU A 636 50.97 5.92 -22.18
CA LEU A 636 51.63 4.69 -22.57
C LEU A 636 53.15 4.80 -22.31
N ASN A 637 53.78 3.77 -21.75
CA ASN A 637 55.23 3.69 -21.50
C ASN A 637 55.82 4.90 -20.75
N ALA A 638 55.12 5.35 -19.71
CA ALA A 638 55.50 6.47 -18.87
C ALA A 638 56.75 6.20 -18.02
N LYS A 639 57.53 7.25 -17.80
CA LYS A 639 58.63 7.29 -16.82
C LYS A 639 58.11 7.84 -15.49
N ALA A 640 58.86 7.64 -14.41
CA ALA A 640 58.48 8.16 -13.10
C ALA A 640 58.31 9.69 -13.10
N GLU A 641 59.09 10.42 -13.91
CA GLU A 641 58.97 11.87 -14.07
C GLU A 641 57.59 12.31 -14.62
N ASP A 642 56.94 11.48 -15.43
CA ASP A 642 55.66 11.81 -16.05
C ASP A 642 54.51 11.95 -15.05
N LEU A 643 54.68 11.41 -13.84
CA LEU A 643 53.70 11.53 -12.75
C LEU A 643 53.54 12.98 -12.25
N GLN A 644 54.57 13.81 -12.41
CA GLN A 644 54.56 15.21 -11.96
C GLN A 644 53.76 16.13 -12.90
N GLY A 645 53.54 15.72 -14.14
CA GLY A 645 52.79 16.48 -15.15
C GLY A 645 51.29 16.13 -15.25
N LEU A 646 50.80 15.23 -14.39
CA LEU A 646 49.40 14.80 -14.41
C LEU A 646 48.50 15.87 -13.79
N LYS A 647 47.28 15.99 -14.32
CA LYS A 647 46.24 16.81 -13.69
C LYS A 647 45.90 16.26 -12.30
N LYS A 648 45.38 17.11 -11.41
CA LYS A 648 44.97 16.70 -10.07
C LYS A 648 44.02 15.50 -10.13
N GLY A 649 44.39 14.41 -9.45
CA GLY A 649 43.67 13.15 -9.55
C GLY A 649 44.43 11.97 -8.97
N ILE A 650 43.79 10.80 -9.00
CA ILE A 650 44.38 9.54 -8.56
C ILE A 650 44.65 8.68 -9.79
N TYR A 651 45.86 8.16 -9.86
CA TYR A 651 46.35 7.35 -10.96
C TYR A 651 47.00 6.07 -10.48
N ILE A 652 47.08 5.07 -11.35
CA ILE A 652 47.81 3.81 -11.12
C ILE A 652 48.99 3.77 -12.08
N TYR A 653 50.20 3.60 -11.53
CA TYR A 653 51.45 3.41 -12.27
C TYR A 653 52.26 2.30 -11.62
N ASN A 654 52.70 1.30 -12.40
CA ASN A 654 53.44 0.13 -11.89
C ASN A 654 52.77 -0.52 -10.65
N ASN A 655 51.45 -0.70 -10.72
CA ASN A 655 50.61 -1.26 -9.65
C ASN A 655 50.64 -0.47 -8.33
N LYS A 656 51.08 0.80 -8.36
CA LYS A 656 51.07 1.70 -7.21
C LYS A 656 50.10 2.85 -7.47
N LYS A 657 49.33 3.20 -6.45
CA LYS A 657 48.49 4.40 -6.44
C LYS A 657 49.39 5.62 -6.34
N TYR A 658 49.22 6.55 -7.27
CA TYR A 658 49.84 7.88 -7.25
C TYR A 658 48.75 8.94 -7.15
N VAL A 659 48.98 9.94 -6.30
CA VAL A 659 48.07 11.08 -6.13
C VAL A 659 48.78 12.31 -6.68
N ALA A 660 48.36 12.76 -7.86
CA ALA A 660 48.77 14.04 -8.40
C ALA A 660 47.98 15.13 -7.66
N LYS A 661 48.68 15.97 -6.90
CA LYS A 661 48.07 16.98 -6.04
C LYS A 661 47.77 18.27 -6.77
#